data_AF-A0AAV6I7I6-F1
#
_entry.id   AF-A0AAV6I7I6-F1
#
_cell.length_a   1.000
_cell.length_b   1.000
_cell.length_c   1.000
_cell.angle_alpha   90.00
_cell.angle_beta   90.00
_cell.angle_gamma   90.00
#
_symmetry.space_group_name_H-M   'P 1'
#
loop_
_entity.id
_entity.type
_entity.pdbx_description
1 polymer ?
#
loop_
_entity_poly.entity_id
_entity_poly.type
_entity_poly.pdbx_seq_one_letter_code
_entity_poly.pdbx_strand_id
1 'polypeptide(L)'
;MLQQFILSSGTVFMPPKWSLGYHQCRWSYRSDARVLEERFPNPKSLVEDLHLTGFKAIWMLDPGVKHEQGYFVYDSGTERDVWIQTLDGKPFVGEVWPGPCVFPDFTQSNARSWWASLVKGFVSNGVDGIWNDMNEPAVFKVVTKTMPESNVHRGDIELGGCQNHSYYHNVYGMLMARSTYEGMKSADENKRPFVLTRAGFIGSQRYAATWTGDNLSTWEHLHMSISMVLQLGLSGQPLAGPDIGGFAGNATPKLFGRWMALGAMFPFCRGHSETDTIDHEPWSFGEECEEVCRLALKRRYRLLPHIYTLFYLAHTRGTLVATPTFFADPKDPSTMCDEGIDQLQHVLPKGIWLSFDFGDSHPDIPALYLQGGSIIPVGPAIQHVGEANPTDDLSLLVALDEHGKAKGVLFEDDGDGYEFTRGGYLLTTYVAERESSVVTVKIAETEGSLRRPKRRLHIQLLLGGCAKLDAWGVDGEIIQVKMPSEDEVSKLVSTSEKQYKIGMETARCIPDVEKVSGHTGIELSRTPIELKSSVWALKVVPWIGGRIISMEHLPSALVDLLLIILGDTVPGTQWLHSRVEVNGYEEFSGTEYRSAGWSEPYKVIERNLEQAGERESLMLEGDIGGGLVIERQISFPEDYSNIFRIDSRILARTVGAGSGGFSRLVCLRVHPMFTLLHPTESYVSFTSIDGSKHEVWPESNEMFFEGDLRPNGEWMLFDKCTGLGLVNRFNVSEGHKCLVHWGTGTVNLELWSEDRPVSKESPLRISHEYEVTSIA
;
A
#
# COMPACT_ATOMS: atom_id res chain seq x y z
N MET A 1 25.42 -3.89 -0.61
CA MET A 1 24.82 -2.83 -1.45
C MET A 1 23.81 -2.01 -0.66
N LEU A 2 22.66 -2.57 -0.26
CA LEU A 2 21.62 -1.85 0.48
C LEU A 2 22.11 -1.10 1.72
N GLN A 3 22.90 -1.77 2.57
CA GLN A 3 23.46 -1.14 3.77
C GLN A 3 24.32 0.10 3.44
N GLN A 4 25.11 0.04 2.37
CA GLN A 4 25.93 1.17 1.93
C GLN A 4 25.06 2.32 1.39
N PHE A 5 23.99 2.00 0.67
CA PHE A 5 22.99 2.97 0.22
C PHE A 5 22.31 3.68 1.40
N ILE A 6 21.86 2.94 2.41
CA ILE A 6 21.24 3.50 3.61
C ILE A 6 22.23 4.35 4.41
N LEU A 7 23.46 3.86 4.64
CA LEU A 7 24.47 4.63 5.35
C LEU A 7 24.86 5.93 4.63
N SER A 8 24.83 5.95 3.29
CA SER A 8 25.13 7.15 2.49
C SER A 8 23.96 8.14 2.47
N SER A 9 22.73 7.65 2.47
CA SER A 9 21.52 8.48 2.56
C SER A 9 21.12 8.82 4.00
N GLY A 10 21.79 8.26 5.00
CA GLY A 10 21.49 8.40 6.42
C GLY A 10 20.50 7.34 6.92
N THR A 11 20.68 6.93 8.17
CA THR A 11 19.86 5.89 8.80
C THR A 11 18.55 6.44 9.34
N VAL A 12 17.60 5.55 9.65
CA VAL A 12 16.36 5.93 10.31
C VAL A 12 16.65 6.58 11.66
N PHE A 13 15.88 7.59 12.07
CA PHE A 13 15.96 8.08 13.45
C PHE A 13 15.62 6.94 14.42
N MET A 14 16.18 6.96 15.63
CA MET A 14 15.74 6.03 16.67
C MET A 14 14.35 6.47 17.15
N PRO A 15 13.28 5.69 16.91
CA PRO A 15 11.95 6.11 17.33
C PRO A 15 11.82 6.05 18.86
N PRO A 16 10.94 6.86 19.47
CA PRO A 16 10.53 6.60 20.85
C PRO A 16 9.82 5.25 20.91
N LYS A 17 10.10 4.44 21.93
CA LYS A 17 9.60 3.06 22.04
C LYS A 17 8.07 2.99 22.00
N TRP A 18 7.37 3.99 22.53
CA TRP A 18 5.91 4.08 22.48
C TRP A 18 5.35 4.15 21.06
N SER A 19 6.09 4.73 20.09
CA SER A 19 5.61 4.84 18.71
C SER A 19 5.65 3.51 17.96
N LEU A 20 6.27 2.48 18.54
CA LEU A 20 6.22 1.11 18.04
C LEU A 20 5.03 0.31 18.61
N GLY A 21 4.23 0.91 19.48
CA GLY A 21 2.93 0.34 19.89
C GLY A 21 1.92 0.32 18.75
N TYR A 22 0.67 -0.03 19.09
CA TYR A 22 -0.47 0.13 18.18
C TYR A 22 -1.03 1.55 18.27
N HIS A 23 -1.32 2.14 17.12
CA HIS A 23 -1.93 3.46 17.01
C HIS A 23 -3.37 3.31 16.51
N GLN A 24 -4.27 4.15 16.99
CA GLN A 24 -5.66 4.19 16.55
C GLN A 24 -6.00 5.62 16.16
N CYS A 25 -6.55 5.77 14.95
CA CYS A 25 -6.97 7.05 14.39
C CYS A 25 -8.27 6.88 13.61
N ARG A 26 -9.00 7.98 13.40
CA ARG A 26 -10.14 8.09 12.51
C ARG A 26 -10.27 9.55 12.10
N TRP A 27 -10.47 9.78 10.82
CA TRP A 27 -10.81 11.09 10.30
C TRP A 27 -12.33 11.13 10.12
N SER A 28 -13.14 11.75 10.95
CA SER A 28 -12.82 12.34 12.25
C SER A 28 -13.67 11.70 13.35
N TYR A 29 -13.09 11.56 14.55
CA TYR A 29 -13.83 11.11 15.74
C TYR A 29 -14.97 12.05 16.18
N ARG A 30 -15.00 13.31 15.67
CA ARG A 30 -16.04 14.37 15.73
C ARG A 30 -15.54 15.64 15.01
N SER A 31 -16.43 16.53 14.58
CA SER A 31 -16.07 17.84 13.99
C SER A 31 -15.41 18.78 15.01
N ASP A 32 -14.59 19.71 14.50
CA ASP A 32 -13.99 20.84 15.21
C ASP A 32 -14.98 21.59 16.13
N ALA A 33 -16.20 21.85 15.64
CA ALA A 33 -17.26 22.52 16.39
C ALA A 33 -17.70 21.73 17.63
N ARG A 34 -17.78 20.39 17.54
CA ARG A 34 -18.14 19.54 18.68
C ARG A 34 -16.98 19.31 19.66
N VAL A 35 -15.73 19.31 19.21
CA VAL A 35 -14.55 19.27 20.11
C VAL A 35 -14.50 20.53 20.98
N LEU A 36 -14.84 21.68 20.41
CA LEU A 36 -14.93 22.97 21.09
C LEU A 36 -16.18 23.06 22.00
N GLU A 37 -17.35 22.56 21.58
CA GLU A 37 -18.59 22.58 22.38
C GLU A 37 -18.65 21.50 23.47
N GLU A 38 -18.11 20.30 23.26
CA GLU A 38 -18.42 19.11 24.07
C GLU A 38 -17.25 18.51 24.87
N ARG A 39 -16.19 19.26 25.24
CA ARG A 39 -15.31 19.05 26.45
C ARG A 39 -13.80 19.35 26.31
N PHE A 40 -13.27 19.91 25.22
CA PHE A 40 -11.81 20.19 25.13
C PHE A 40 -11.42 21.65 24.79
N PRO A 41 -11.93 22.68 25.49
CA PRO A 41 -11.47 24.06 25.29
C PRO A 41 -9.99 24.25 25.67
N ASN A 42 -9.42 23.31 26.42
CA ASN A 42 -8.02 23.27 26.80
C ASN A 42 -7.36 21.99 26.26
N PRO A 43 -6.75 22.04 25.06
CA PRO A 43 -6.07 20.88 24.46
C PRO A 43 -5.01 20.25 25.36
N LYS A 44 -4.38 21.04 26.25
CA LYS A 44 -3.42 20.53 27.22
C LYS A 44 -4.05 19.56 28.23
N SER A 45 -5.25 19.86 28.70
CA SER A 45 -5.98 18.99 29.65
C SER A 45 -6.32 17.63 29.02
N LEU A 46 -6.72 17.61 27.74
CA LEU A 46 -6.97 16.37 27.01
C LEU A 46 -5.71 15.49 26.98
N VAL A 47 -4.57 16.09 26.65
CA VAL A 47 -3.32 15.36 26.55
C VAL A 47 -2.87 14.85 27.92
N GLU A 48 -3.05 15.64 28.98
CA GLU A 48 -2.80 15.21 30.36
C GLU A 48 -3.68 14.00 30.74
N ASP A 49 -4.97 13.99 30.40
CA ASP A 49 -5.87 12.86 30.64
C ASP A 49 -5.44 11.59 29.87
N LEU A 50 -5.01 11.75 28.61
CA LEU A 50 -4.44 10.65 27.81
C LEU A 50 -3.16 10.11 28.45
N HIS A 51 -2.27 10.97 28.92
CA HIS A 51 -1.03 10.56 29.58
C HIS A 51 -1.28 9.79 30.88
N LEU A 52 -2.29 10.21 31.67
CA LEU A 52 -2.68 9.51 32.91
C LEU A 52 -3.16 8.07 32.67
N THR A 53 -3.64 7.76 31.48
CA THR A 53 -4.09 6.42 31.07
C THR A 53 -3.07 5.69 30.19
N GLY A 54 -1.87 6.24 30.03
CA GLY A 54 -0.76 5.63 29.30
C GLY A 54 -0.78 5.84 27.78
N PHE A 55 -1.70 6.66 27.28
CA PHE A 55 -1.80 7.02 25.86
C PHE A 55 -0.88 8.18 25.49
N LYS A 56 -0.65 8.33 24.18
CA LYS A 56 0.16 9.38 23.56
C LYS A 56 -0.67 10.14 22.53
N ALA A 57 -0.45 11.44 22.43
CA ALA A 57 -1.22 12.30 21.54
C ALA A 57 -0.42 12.63 20.28
N ILE A 58 -0.97 12.28 19.10
CA ILE A 58 -0.43 12.64 17.79
C ILE A 58 -1.44 13.51 17.07
N TRP A 59 -1.03 14.69 16.60
CA TRP A 59 -1.92 15.63 15.90
C TRP A 59 -1.53 15.80 14.44
N MET A 60 -2.54 15.88 13.57
CA MET A 60 -2.37 16.17 12.15
C MET A 60 -2.01 17.65 11.93
N LEU A 61 -1.11 17.91 10.99
CA LEU A 61 -0.63 19.24 10.65
C LEU A 61 -0.31 19.33 9.16
N ASP A 62 -1.11 20.12 8.44
CA ASP A 62 -1.02 20.27 6.98
C ASP A 62 -0.16 21.49 6.58
N PRO A 63 0.44 21.51 5.38
CA PRO A 63 1.20 22.66 4.90
C PRO A 63 0.33 23.84 4.46
N GLY A 64 -0.98 23.62 4.22
CA GLY A 64 -1.90 24.67 3.79
C GLY A 64 -2.28 25.61 4.94
N VAL A 65 -1.77 26.84 4.92
CA VAL A 65 -2.13 27.88 5.89
C VAL A 65 -3.26 28.73 5.32
N LYS A 66 -4.40 28.76 6.00
CA LYS A 66 -5.58 29.55 5.59
C LYS A 66 -5.20 31.00 5.26
N HIS A 67 -5.57 31.44 4.08
CA HIS A 67 -5.30 32.79 3.58
C HIS A 67 -6.33 33.77 4.18
N GLU A 68 -6.10 34.17 5.43
CA GLU A 68 -7.02 35.01 6.20
C GLU A 68 -6.25 36.04 7.03
N GLN A 69 -6.48 37.34 6.77
CA GLN A 69 -5.92 38.42 7.58
C GLN A 69 -6.45 38.37 9.01
N GLY A 70 -5.56 38.55 9.99
CA GLY A 70 -5.90 38.43 11.42
C GLY A 70 -5.69 37.02 11.97
N TYR A 71 -5.46 36.02 11.11
CA TYR A 71 -5.00 34.71 11.55
C TYR A 71 -3.50 34.77 11.83
N PHE A 72 -3.10 34.66 13.11
CA PHE A 72 -1.72 34.92 13.53
C PHE A 72 -0.65 34.09 12.79
N VAL A 73 -0.98 32.87 12.33
CA VAL A 73 -0.05 32.05 11.52
C VAL A 73 0.14 32.68 10.14
N TYR A 74 -0.94 33.08 9.48
CA TYR A 74 -0.87 33.77 8.19
C TYR A 74 -0.16 35.14 8.32
N ASP A 75 -0.50 35.91 9.34
CA ASP A 75 0.09 37.24 9.55
C ASP A 75 1.60 37.12 9.82
N SER A 76 2.01 36.24 10.75
CA SER A 76 3.44 36.06 11.09
C SER A 76 4.28 35.45 9.96
N GLY A 77 3.70 34.59 9.12
CA GLY A 77 4.39 34.07 7.94
C GLY A 77 4.53 35.13 6.85
N THR A 78 3.52 36.01 6.68
CA THR A 78 3.57 37.14 5.75
C THR A 78 4.61 38.17 6.17
N GLU A 79 4.68 38.51 7.46
CA GLU A 79 5.72 39.41 8.03
C GLU A 79 7.15 38.89 7.78
N ARG A 80 7.33 37.58 7.69
CA ARG A 80 8.62 36.92 7.49
C ARG A 80 8.91 36.53 6.04
N ASP A 81 7.99 36.83 5.12
CA ASP A 81 8.06 36.48 3.70
C ASP A 81 8.37 34.99 3.45
N VAL A 82 7.62 34.09 4.10
CA VAL A 82 7.88 32.63 4.06
C VAL A 82 7.09 31.88 2.97
N TRP A 83 6.29 32.57 2.16
CA TRP A 83 5.37 31.92 1.23
C TRP A 83 6.01 31.60 -0.12
N ILE A 84 5.61 30.46 -0.70
CA ILE A 84 5.82 30.16 -2.12
C ILE A 84 5.10 31.22 -2.96
N GLN A 85 5.72 31.63 -4.06
CA GLN A 85 5.21 32.70 -4.90
C GLN A 85 4.73 32.21 -6.27
N THR A 86 3.81 32.94 -6.88
CA THR A 86 3.53 32.90 -8.31
C THR A 86 4.61 33.67 -9.09
N LEU A 87 4.64 33.52 -10.42
CA LEU A 87 5.61 34.20 -11.29
C LEU A 87 5.61 35.73 -11.17
N ASP A 88 4.49 36.34 -10.77
CA ASP A 88 4.37 37.78 -10.54
C ASP A 88 4.81 38.22 -9.14
N GLY A 89 5.39 37.32 -8.34
CA GLY A 89 5.98 37.60 -7.03
C GLY A 89 4.96 37.69 -5.88
N LYS A 90 3.70 37.30 -6.11
CA LYS A 90 2.68 37.25 -5.05
C LYS A 90 2.64 35.88 -4.39
N PRO A 91 2.18 35.74 -3.13
CA PRO A 91 1.95 34.42 -2.53
C PRO A 91 1.02 33.57 -3.39
N PHE A 92 1.40 32.32 -3.62
CA PHE A 92 0.52 31.35 -4.27
C PHE A 92 -0.64 30.98 -3.34
N VAL A 93 -1.85 31.00 -3.89
CA VAL A 93 -3.08 30.63 -3.18
C VAL A 93 -3.69 29.40 -3.86
N GLY A 94 -3.80 28.31 -3.12
CA GLY A 94 -4.44 27.06 -3.56
C GLY A 94 -5.63 26.70 -2.67
N GLU A 95 -6.60 25.98 -3.22
CA GLU A 95 -7.77 25.50 -2.47
C GLU A 95 -7.42 24.18 -1.77
N VAL A 96 -7.58 24.08 -0.45
CA VAL A 96 -7.44 22.84 0.34
C VAL A 96 -8.53 22.78 1.42
N TRP A 97 -8.36 22.00 2.50
CA TRP A 97 -9.37 21.79 3.55
C TRP A 97 -10.00 23.09 4.12
N PRO A 98 -9.23 24.14 4.47
CA PRO A 98 -9.77 25.40 4.99
C PRO A 98 -10.31 26.35 3.91
N GLY A 99 -10.34 25.91 2.63
CA GLY A 99 -10.55 26.77 1.48
C GLY A 99 -9.23 27.38 0.96
N PRO A 100 -9.19 28.67 0.60
CA PRO A 100 -7.98 29.32 0.08
C PRO A 100 -6.84 29.31 1.11
N CYS A 101 -5.69 28.76 0.71
CA CYS A 101 -4.49 28.65 1.56
C CYS A 101 -3.22 29.08 0.84
N VAL A 102 -2.28 29.61 1.61
CA VAL A 102 -0.88 29.83 1.20
C VAL A 102 0.01 28.70 1.73
N PHE A 103 1.15 28.50 1.08
CA PHE A 103 2.04 27.37 1.36
C PHE A 103 3.42 27.89 1.80
N PRO A 104 3.95 27.45 2.96
CA PRO A 104 5.32 27.77 3.37
C PRO A 104 6.32 27.23 2.36
N ASP A 105 7.34 28.01 2.05
CA ASP A 105 8.45 27.62 1.20
C ASP A 105 9.56 26.97 2.03
N PHE A 106 9.41 25.68 2.35
CA PHE A 106 10.38 24.95 3.17
C PHE A 106 11.79 24.85 2.55
N THR A 107 11.98 25.28 1.30
CA THR A 107 13.30 25.41 0.68
C THR A 107 14.11 26.57 1.28
N GLN A 108 13.48 27.49 2.00
CA GLN A 108 14.14 28.58 2.70
C GLN A 108 14.31 28.30 4.20
N SER A 109 15.51 28.58 4.71
CA SER A 109 15.85 28.43 6.13
C SER A 109 14.99 29.30 7.07
N ASN A 110 14.56 30.48 6.63
CA ASN A 110 13.64 31.35 7.37
C ASN A 110 12.26 30.69 7.59
N ALA A 111 11.71 30.03 6.57
CA ALA A 111 10.42 29.35 6.59
C ALA A 111 10.50 28.10 7.47
N ARG A 112 11.58 27.31 7.35
CA ARG A 112 11.82 26.15 8.23
C ARG A 112 11.92 26.57 9.71
N SER A 113 12.63 27.65 10.00
CA SER A 113 12.77 28.19 11.36
C SER A 113 11.46 28.75 11.91
N TRP A 114 10.68 29.44 11.08
CA TRP A 114 9.35 29.91 11.43
C TRP A 114 8.40 28.75 11.72
N TRP A 115 8.34 27.74 10.85
CA TRP A 115 7.53 26.54 11.06
C TRP A 115 7.91 25.80 12.34
N ALA A 116 9.21 25.57 12.55
CA ALA A 116 9.74 24.96 13.77
C ALA A 116 9.30 25.71 15.03
N SER A 117 9.21 27.06 14.98
CA SER A 117 8.74 27.87 16.11
C SER A 117 7.25 27.67 16.42
N LEU A 118 6.40 27.45 15.41
CA LEU A 118 5.00 27.11 15.59
C LEU A 118 4.85 25.70 16.19
N VAL A 119 5.66 24.75 15.71
CA VAL A 119 5.68 23.38 16.21
C VAL A 119 5.97 23.29 17.71
N LYS A 120 6.84 24.17 18.24
CA LYS A 120 7.09 24.27 19.69
C LYS A 120 5.83 24.52 20.51
N GLY A 121 4.87 25.27 19.97
CA GLY A 121 3.59 25.56 20.61
C GLY A 121 2.77 24.29 20.84
N PHE A 122 2.74 23.37 19.87
CA PHE A 122 2.05 22.09 20.00
C PHE A 122 2.68 21.20 21.07
N VAL A 123 4.01 21.04 21.05
CA VAL A 123 4.73 20.24 22.05
C VAL A 123 4.56 20.81 23.46
N SER A 124 4.55 22.14 23.61
CA SER A 124 4.31 22.80 24.90
C SER A 124 2.90 22.53 25.47
N ASN A 125 1.95 22.17 24.61
CA ASN A 125 0.61 21.72 24.99
C ASN A 125 0.51 20.21 25.25
N GLY A 126 1.64 19.50 25.29
CA GLY A 126 1.73 18.08 25.64
C GLY A 126 1.79 17.12 24.45
N VAL A 127 1.63 17.59 23.21
CA VAL A 127 1.63 16.76 21.99
C VAL A 127 2.93 15.94 21.91
N ASP A 128 2.80 14.61 21.80
CA ASP A 128 3.94 13.68 21.75
C ASP A 128 4.44 13.42 20.32
N GLY A 129 3.57 13.57 19.31
CA GLY A 129 3.89 13.34 17.90
C GLY A 129 3.12 14.24 16.94
N ILE A 130 3.66 14.45 15.74
CA ILE A 130 2.99 15.24 14.69
C ILE A 130 2.89 14.42 13.41
N TRP A 131 1.71 14.45 12.80
CA TRP A 131 1.41 13.82 11.52
C TRP A 131 1.30 14.89 10.43
N ASN A 132 2.28 14.96 9.53
CA ASN A 132 2.25 15.81 8.35
C ASN A 132 1.51 15.11 7.20
N ASP A 133 0.35 15.65 6.86
CA ASP A 133 -0.49 15.17 5.77
C ASP A 133 -0.58 16.23 4.65
N MET A 134 -1.08 15.82 3.48
CA MET A 134 -1.31 16.69 2.31
C MET A 134 -0.03 17.39 1.80
N ASN A 135 1.14 16.84 2.11
CA ASN A 135 2.43 17.49 1.94
C ASN A 135 3.24 17.02 0.72
N GLU A 136 2.56 16.48 -0.30
CA GLU A 136 3.12 16.25 -1.63
C GLU A 136 3.71 17.51 -2.29
N PRO A 137 3.10 18.71 -2.27
CA PRO A 137 1.85 19.17 -1.62
C PRO A 137 0.58 19.01 -2.47
N ALA A 138 -0.52 18.63 -1.81
CA ALA A 138 -1.81 18.46 -2.45
C ALA A 138 -2.59 19.79 -2.55
N VAL A 139 -3.21 20.04 -3.70
CA VAL A 139 -4.09 21.18 -3.96
C VAL A 139 -5.38 20.70 -4.61
N PHE A 140 -6.52 21.12 -4.06
CA PHE A 140 -7.85 20.80 -4.59
C PHE A 140 -8.19 21.67 -5.80
N LYS A 141 -9.21 21.22 -6.55
CA LYS A 141 -9.81 21.97 -7.67
C LYS A 141 -8.82 22.37 -8.79
N VAL A 142 -7.70 21.66 -8.91
CA VAL A 142 -6.73 21.76 -10.03
C VAL A 142 -6.52 20.38 -10.65
N VAL A 143 -6.23 20.34 -11.95
CA VAL A 143 -6.10 19.09 -12.74
C VAL A 143 -4.98 18.20 -12.21
N THR A 144 -3.82 18.78 -11.92
CA THR A 144 -2.62 18.06 -11.46
C THR A 144 -2.67 17.64 -9.99
N LYS A 145 -3.68 18.09 -9.23
CA LYS A 145 -3.80 17.90 -7.76
C LYS A 145 -2.61 18.43 -6.94
N THR A 146 -1.78 19.28 -7.52
CA THR A 146 -0.66 19.96 -6.86
C THR A 146 -0.55 21.40 -7.36
N MET A 147 0.37 22.19 -6.77
CA MET A 147 0.57 23.58 -7.19
C MET A 147 1.19 23.67 -8.59
N PRO A 148 0.99 24.78 -9.34
CA PRO A 148 1.53 24.94 -10.68
C PRO A 148 3.06 24.79 -10.72
N GLU A 149 3.57 24.11 -11.75
CA GLU A 149 5.02 23.92 -11.92
C GLU A 149 5.78 25.24 -11.99
N SER A 150 5.15 26.30 -12.48
CA SER A 150 5.71 27.65 -12.61
C SER A 150 5.78 28.44 -11.30
N ASN A 151 5.24 27.91 -10.19
CA ASN A 151 5.39 28.54 -8.89
C ASN A 151 6.87 28.61 -8.50
N VAL A 152 7.26 29.71 -7.88
CA VAL A 152 8.64 30.05 -7.56
C VAL A 152 8.92 29.76 -6.08
N HIS A 153 9.93 28.93 -5.85
CA HIS A 153 10.56 28.70 -4.56
C HIS A 153 11.87 29.49 -4.50
N ARG A 154 12.09 30.23 -3.42
CA ARG A 154 13.27 31.10 -3.24
C ARG A 154 14.34 30.39 -2.42
N GLY A 155 14.61 29.13 -2.74
CA GLY A 155 15.41 28.22 -1.91
C GLY A 155 16.81 28.73 -1.57
N ASP A 156 17.32 28.24 -0.43
CA ASP A 156 18.69 28.51 -0.02
C ASP A 156 19.69 28.00 -1.08
N ILE A 157 20.87 28.63 -1.19
CA ILE A 157 21.87 28.31 -2.24
C ILE A 157 22.29 26.83 -2.18
N GLU A 158 22.44 26.28 -0.98
CA GLU A 158 22.81 24.87 -0.76
C GLU A 158 21.74 23.87 -1.22
N LEU A 159 20.49 24.29 -1.39
CA LEU A 159 19.40 23.46 -1.91
C LEU A 159 19.13 23.69 -3.41
N GLY A 160 19.87 24.57 -4.07
CA GLY A 160 19.72 24.84 -5.51
C GLY A 160 19.26 26.27 -5.87
N GLY A 161 19.07 27.14 -4.87
CA GLY A 161 18.72 28.54 -5.08
C GLY A 161 17.26 28.78 -5.48
N CYS A 162 16.98 29.91 -6.13
CA CYS A 162 15.64 30.22 -6.63
C CYS A 162 15.32 29.35 -7.85
N GLN A 163 14.28 28.51 -7.74
CA GLN A 163 13.83 27.60 -8.81
C GLN A 163 12.30 27.51 -8.84
N ASN A 164 11.80 26.86 -9.88
CA ASN A 164 10.39 26.54 -10.05
C ASN A 164 9.98 25.32 -9.20
N HIS A 165 8.68 25.15 -8.98
CA HIS A 165 8.11 24.07 -8.18
C HIS A 165 8.48 22.69 -8.71
N SER A 166 8.56 22.51 -10.02
CA SER A 166 8.98 21.23 -10.62
C SER A 166 10.36 20.75 -10.16
N TYR A 167 11.27 21.66 -9.79
CA TYR A 167 12.58 21.33 -9.23
C TYR A 167 12.48 20.82 -7.78
N TYR A 168 11.54 21.37 -7.00
CA TYR A 168 11.44 21.15 -5.55
C TYR A 168 10.30 20.23 -5.10
N HIS A 169 9.38 19.86 -6.01
CA HIS A 169 8.14 19.14 -5.70
C HIS A 169 8.39 17.94 -4.76
N ASN A 170 9.26 17.01 -5.18
CA ASN A 170 9.50 15.76 -4.43
C ASN A 170 10.24 15.95 -3.09
N VAL A 171 10.88 17.10 -2.85
CA VAL A 171 11.56 17.37 -1.57
C VAL A 171 10.71 18.21 -0.61
N TYR A 172 9.56 18.73 -1.05
CA TYR A 172 8.69 19.58 -0.25
C TYR A 172 8.25 18.89 1.06
N GLY A 173 7.66 17.70 0.96
CA GLY A 173 7.23 16.91 2.11
C GLY A 173 8.37 16.52 3.05
N MET A 174 9.55 16.17 2.49
CA MET A 174 10.75 15.89 3.29
C MET A 174 11.21 17.12 4.09
N LEU A 175 11.21 18.31 3.48
CA LEU A 175 11.64 19.54 4.14
C LEU A 175 10.63 20.00 5.20
N MET A 176 9.33 19.78 4.97
CA MET A 176 8.30 19.96 6.00
C MET A 176 8.53 19.02 7.18
N ALA A 177 8.68 17.71 6.92
CA ALA A 177 8.91 16.70 7.96
C ALA A 177 10.18 16.98 8.76
N ARG A 178 11.27 17.40 8.08
CA ARG A 178 12.50 17.85 8.73
C ARG A 178 12.26 19.06 9.65
N SER A 179 11.54 20.07 9.16
CA SER A 179 11.24 21.28 9.94
C SER A 179 10.39 20.97 11.16
N THR A 180 9.43 20.05 11.01
CA THR A 180 8.61 19.53 12.12
C THR A 180 9.48 18.80 13.14
N TYR A 181 10.35 17.89 12.70
CA TYR A 181 11.28 17.14 13.56
C TYR A 181 12.21 18.07 14.36
N GLU A 182 12.82 19.04 13.68
CA GLU A 182 13.71 20.04 14.31
C GLU A 182 12.93 20.96 15.28
N GLY A 183 11.68 21.32 14.95
CA GLY A 183 10.77 22.06 15.83
C GLY A 183 10.46 21.30 17.12
N MET A 184 10.10 20.02 16.99
CA MET A 184 9.82 19.16 18.16
C MET A 184 11.07 18.96 19.02
N LYS A 185 12.21 18.64 18.41
CA LYS A 185 13.49 18.45 19.12
C LYS A 185 13.93 19.70 19.89
N SER A 186 13.66 20.88 19.33
CA SER A 186 14.01 22.15 19.96
C SER A 186 12.96 22.65 20.97
N ALA A 187 11.81 21.96 21.07
CA ALA A 187 10.82 22.18 22.13
C ALA A 187 11.14 21.36 23.37
N ASP A 188 11.57 20.11 23.20
CA ASP A 188 12.01 19.22 24.28
C ASP A 188 13.23 18.40 23.81
N GLU A 189 14.42 18.78 24.27
CA GLU A 189 15.68 18.12 23.91
C GLU A 189 15.84 16.75 24.57
N ASN A 190 15.01 16.43 25.57
CA ASN A 190 15.08 15.18 26.32
C ASN A 190 14.18 14.08 25.74
N LYS A 191 13.35 14.39 24.75
CA LYS A 191 12.47 13.41 24.09
C LYS A 191 12.80 13.25 22.61
N ARG A 192 12.54 12.06 22.08
CA ARG A 192 12.69 11.79 20.64
C ARG A 192 11.45 12.30 19.90
N PRO A 193 11.62 13.16 18.88
CA PRO A 193 10.49 13.52 18.04
C PRO A 193 9.91 12.30 17.33
N PHE A 194 8.59 12.21 17.30
CA PHE A 194 7.87 11.32 16.40
C PHE A 194 7.13 12.15 15.35
N VAL A 195 7.60 12.07 14.11
CA VAL A 195 6.93 12.68 12.95
C VAL A 195 6.46 11.57 12.03
N LEU A 196 5.21 11.65 11.57
CA LEU A 196 4.66 10.80 10.52
C LEU A 196 4.44 11.68 9.28
N THR A 197 4.88 11.28 8.09
CA THR A 197 4.73 12.08 6.86
C THR A 197 4.23 11.23 5.69
N ARG A 198 3.35 11.79 4.85
CA ARG A 198 2.83 11.08 3.67
C ARG A 198 3.87 11.07 2.56
N ALA A 199 4.32 12.26 2.20
CA ALA A 199 5.30 12.47 1.17
C ALA A 199 6.70 12.63 1.75
N GLY A 200 7.69 12.18 1.00
CA GLY A 200 9.10 12.25 1.35
C GLY A 200 10.00 12.05 0.14
N PHE A 201 11.31 12.13 0.38
CA PHE A 201 12.36 11.86 -0.59
C PHE A 201 13.43 10.98 0.05
N ILE A 202 14.43 10.53 -0.71
CA ILE A 202 15.55 9.79 -0.13
C ILE A 202 16.19 10.59 1.02
N GLY A 203 16.25 9.98 2.21
CA GLY A 203 16.72 10.64 3.43
C GLY A 203 15.61 11.15 4.37
N SER A 204 14.33 11.01 4.01
CA SER A 204 13.20 11.35 4.89
C SER A 204 13.16 10.50 6.16
N GLN A 205 13.66 9.26 6.11
CA GLN A 205 13.74 8.32 7.24
C GLN A 205 14.53 8.88 8.42
N ARG A 206 15.39 9.89 8.21
CA ARG A 206 16.14 10.57 9.27
C ARG A 206 15.24 11.42 10.17
N TYR A 207 14.05 11.75 9.70
CA TYR A 207 13.17 12.74 10.32
C TYR A 207 11.75 12.23 10.57
N ALA A 208 11.26 11.25 9.80
CA ALA A 208 9.87 10.82 9.91
C ALA A 208 9.64 9.35 9.54
N ALA A 209 8.64 8.77 10.20
CA ALA A 209 7.94 7.57 9.75
C ALA A 209 7.06 7.90 8.53
N THR A 210 6.66 6.88 7.77
CA THR A 210 5.73 7.03 6.64
C THR A 210 4.59 6.03 6.74
N TRP A 211 3.40 6.40 6.28
CA TRP A 211 2.34 5.42 6.00
C TRP A 211 2.10 5.35 4.50
N THR A 212 1.50 4.26 4.03
CA THR A 212 1.37 3.98 2.59
C THR A 212 0.23 4.74 1.90
N GLY A 213 -0.24 5.85 2.49
CA GLY A 213 -1.34 6.65 1.97
C GLY A 213 -2.73 6.05 2.25
N ASP A 214 -3.73 6.69 1.64
CA ASP A 214 -5.16 6.48 1.88
C ASP A 214 -5.65 5.26 1.08
N ASN A 215 -5.49 4.07 1.66
CA ASN A 215 -5.83 2.79 1.04
C ASN A 215 -7.35 2.46 1.11
N LEU A 216 -7.80 1.51 0.30
CA LEU A 216 -9.19 1.03 0.31
C LEU A 216 -9.36 -0.17 1.24
N SER A 217 -10.54 -0.32 1.84
CA SER A 217 -10.94 -1.51 2.61
C SER A 217 -11.23 -2.71 1.71
N THR A 218 -10.21 -3.26 1.05
CA THR A 218 -10.32 -4.46 0.20
C THR A 218 -9.18 -5.45 0.44
N TRP A 219 -9.37 -6.71 0.03
CA TRP A 219 -8.34 -7.76 0.15
C TRP A 219 -7.11 -7.47 -0.73
N GLU A 220 -7.30 -6.81 -1.86
CA GLU A 220 -6.22 -6.41 -2.77
C GLU A 220 -5.31 -5.39 -2.11
N HIS A 221 -5.86 -4.39 -1.40
CA HIS A 221 -5.06 -3.39 -0.69
C HIS A 221 -4.37 -3.98 0.55
N LEU A 222 -5.00 -4.95 1.22
CA LEU A 222 -4.32 -5.75 2.25
C LEU A 222 -3.09 -6.45 1.65
N HIS A 223 -3.26 -7.16 0.54
CA HIS A 223 -2.16 -7.88 -0.12
C HIS A 223 -1.05 -6.92 -0.60
N MET A 224 -1.43 -5.82 -1.26
CA MET A 224 -0.48 -4.80 -1.74
C MET A 224 0.34 -4.18 -0.62
N SER A 225 -0.22 -4.04 0.59
CA SER A 225 0.48 -3.43 1.72
C SER A 225 1.79 -4.15 2.08
N ILE A 226 1.87 -5.47 1.89
CA ILE A 226 3.09 -6.26 2.13
C ILE A 226 4.20 -5.78 1.21
N SER A 227 3.94 -5.80 -0.10
CA SER A 227 4.94 -5.42 -1.12
C SER A 227 5.31 -3.94 -1.02
N MET A 228 4.38 -3.06 -0.65
CA MET A 228 4.67 -1.63 -0.45
C MET A 228 5.62 -1.40 0.74
N VAL A 229 5.36 -2.02 1.89
CA VAL A 229 6.22 -1.87 3.08
C VAL A 229 7.61 -2.46 2.84
N LEU A 230 7.70 -3.61 2.18
CA LEU A 230 8.99 -4.22 1.83
C LEU A 230 9.80 -3.33 0.88
N GLN A 231 9.17 -2.76 -0.15
CA GLN A 231 9.84 -1.86 -1.09
C GLN A 231 10.25 -0.54 -0.45
N LEU A 232 9.45 0.02 0.46
CA LEU A 232 9.83 1.20 1.24
C LEU A 232 11.07 0.92 2.11
N GLY A 233 11.12 -0.24 2.76
CA GLY A 233 12.29 -0.69 3.51
C GLY A 233 13.54 -0.78 2.64
N LEU A 234 13.43 -1.45 1.48
CA LEU A 234 14.51 -1.56 0.49
C LEU A 234 14.94 -0.19 -0.09
N SER A 235 14.03 0.79 -0.09
CA SER A 235 14.29 2.17 -0.51
C SER A 235 14.80 3.07 0.61
N GLY A 236 15.07 2.51 1.80
CA GLY A 236 15.66 3.22 2.93
C GLY A 236 14.67 3.75 3.97
N GLN A 237 13.37 3.43 3.87
CA GLN A 237 12.33 3.82 4.83
C GLN A 237 11.81 2.62 5.63
N PRO A 238 12.48 2.23 6.74
CA PRO A 238 12.14 1.02 7.48
C PRO A 238 10.93 1.18 8.43
N LEU A 239 10.56 2.40 8.81
CA LEU A 239 9.40 2.68 9.67
C LEU A 239 8.19 3.03 8.80
N ALA A 240 7.60 2.00 8.19
CA ALA A 240 6.46 2.11 7.29
C ALA A 240 5.34 1.10 7.59
N GLY A 241 4.11 1.44 7.22
CA GLY A 241 2.93 0.59 7.41
C GLY A 241 1.67 1.18 6.77
N PRO A 242 0.65 0.35 6.46
CA PRO A 242 -0.61 0.81 5.91
C PRO A 242 -1.59 1.26 7.00
N ASP A 243 -2.70 1.85 6.58
CA ASP A 243 -3.89 1.97 7.42
C ASP A 243 -4.61 0.62 7.49
N ILE A 244 -4.53 0.00 8.68
CA ILE A 244 -5.03 -1.33 8.93
C ILE A 244 -6.56 -1.30 8.91
N GLY A 245 -7.16 -2.12 8.05
CA GLY A 245 -8.60 -2.13 7.80
C GLY A 245 -9.03 -1.31 6.58
N GLY A 246 -8.13 -0.49 6.03
CA GLY A 246 -8.42 0.43 4.92
C GLY A 246 -8.95 1.78 5.39
N PHE A 247 -8.46 2.84 4.76
CA PHE A 247 -8.90 4.21 4.98
C PHE A 247 -10.29 4.43 4.40
N ALA A 248 -10.47 4.13 3.11
CA ALA A 248 -11.70 4.42 2.38
C ALA A 248 -12.57 3.18 2.13
N GLY A 249 -13.88 3.35 2.30
CA GLY A 249 -14.87 2.26 2.26
C GLY A 249 -14.99 1.47 3.57
N ASN A 250 -15.89 0.48 3.57
CA ASN A 250 -16.23 -0.31 4.77
C ASN A 250 -15.57 -1.68 4.72
N ALA A 251 -14.80 -2.03 5.76
CA ALA A 251 -14.26 -3.37 5.89
C ALA A 251 -15.36 -4.37 6.31
N THR A 252 -15.19 -5.64 5.92
CA THR A 252 -15.94 -6.74 6.55
C THR A 252 -15.22 -7.18 7.83
N PRO A 253 -15.91 -7.81 8.80
CA PRO A 253 -15.25 -8.36 9.99
C PRO A 253 -14.07 -9.27 9.64
N LYS A 254 -14.22 -10.10 8.61
CA LYS A 254 -13.18 -11.04 8.16
C LYS A 254 -11.95 -10.31 7.60
N LEU A 255 -12.17 -9.33 6.73
CA LEU A 255 -11.11 -8.52 6.17
C LEU A 255 -10.37 -7.76 7.28
N PHE A 256 -11.11 -7.08 8.16
CA PHE A 256 -10.53 -6.29 9.24
C PHE A 256 -9.70 -7.16 10.20
N GLY A 257 -10.23 -8.31 10.63
CA GLY A 257 -9.51 -9.23 11.51
C GLY A 257 -8.23 -9.78 10.88
N ARG A 258 -8.25 -10.16 9.59
CA ARG A 258 -7.05 -10.58 8.86
C ARG A 258 -6.05 -9.45 8.70
N TRP A 259 -6.52 -8.25 8.37
CA TRP A 259 -5.66 -7.08 8.23
C TRP A 259 -5.01 -6.74 9.57
N MET A 260 -5.73 -6.80 10.69
CA MET A 260 -5.16 -6.57 12.01
C MET A 260 -4.11 -7.62 12.36
N ALA A 261 -4.36 -8.88 12.05
CA ALA A 261 -3.44 -9.96 12.35
C ALA A 261 -2.09 -9.84 11.61
N LEU A 262 -2.13 -9.45 10.33
CA LEU A 262 -0.93 -9.13 9.55
C LEU A 262 -0.34 -7.76 9.97
N GLY A 263 -1.19 -6.76 10.10
CA GLY A 263 -0.84 -5.37 10.34
C GLY A 263 -0.17 -5.12 11.68
N ALA A 264 -0.47 -5.95 12.69
CA ALA A 264 0.23 -5.99 13.96
C ALA A 264 1.73 -6.29 13.82
N MET A 265 2.15 -6.94 12.72
CA MET A 265 3.55 -7.28 12.43
C MET A 265 4.28 -6.25 11.57
N PHE A 266 3.59 -5.24 11.01
CA PHE A 266 4.27 -4.18 10.25
C PHE A 266 5.11 -3.27 11.16
N PRO A 267 6.21 -2.68 10.63
CA PRO A 267 7.05 -1.75 11.40
C PRO A 267 6.25 -0.60 12.02
N PHE A 268 5.40 0.05 11.23
CA PHE A 268 4.39 0.99 11.70
C PHE A 268 3.01 0.30 11.72
N CYS A 269 2.26 0.48 12.82
CA CYS A 269 1.02 -0.26 13.06
C CYS A 269 -0.08 0.69 13.53
N ARG A 270 -0.99 1.05 12.62
CA ARG A 270 -2.07 2.00 12.86
C ARG A 270 -3.39 1.51 12.26
N GLY A 271 -4.47 1.50 13.04
CA GLY A 271 -5.84 1.47 12.50
C GLY A 271 -6.28 2.89 12.14
N HIS A 272 -6.81 3.09 10.92
CA HIS A 272 -7.29 4.38 10.46
C HIS A 272 -8.38 4.23 9.39
N SER A 273 -9.43 5.04 9.49
CA SER A 273 -10.51 5.13 8.50
C SER A 273 -10.97 6.57 8.29
N GLU A 274 -11.64 6.81 7.16
CA GLU A 274 -12.22 8.09 6.78
C GLU A 274 -13.58 8.37 7.44
N THR A 275 -14.13 9.54 7.12
CA THR A 275 -15.41 9.99 7.67
C THR A 275 -16.48 9.28 6.86
N ASP A 276 -17.64 9.00 7.46
CA ASP A 276 -18.75 8.29 6.83
C ASP A 276 -18.55 6.78 6.59
N THR A 277 -17.40 6.20 6.97
CA THR A 277 -17.28 4.73 7.11
C THR A 277 -18.02 4.23 8.34
N ILE A 278 -18.19 2.91 8.45
CA ILE A 278 -18.47 2.26 9.73
C ILE A 278 -17.27 2.41 10.68
N ASP A 279 -17.51 2.08 11.94
CA ASP A 279 -16.51 2.06 13.00
C ASP A 279 -15.41 1.03 12.70
N HIS A 280 -14.17 1.48 12.52
CA HIS A 280 -12.98 0.66 12.21
C HIS A 280 -12.08 0.43 13.44
N GLU A 281 -12.64 0.53 14.66
CA GLU A 281 -11.94 0.16 15.89
C GLU A 281 -11.99 -1.37 16.12
N PRO A 282 -10.99 -1.96 16.80
CA PRO A 282 -10.90 -3.41 17.02
C PRO A 282 -12.13 -4.09 17.61
N TRP A 283 -12.96 -3.37 18.37
CA TRP A 283 -14.16 -3.88 19.04
C TRP A 283 -15.45 -3.67 18.22
N SER A 284 -15.38 -3.05 17.06
CA SER A 284 -16.56 -2.64 16.28
C SER A 284 -17.12 -3.75 15.36
N PHE A 285 -16.38 -4.84 15.16
CA PHE A 285 -16.70 -5.92 14.21
C PHE A 285 -17.20 -7.22 14.87
N GLY A 286 -17.62 -7.16 16.13
CA GLY A 286 -18.11 -8.33 16.90
C GLY A 286 -17.02 -9.07 17.68
N GLU A 287 -17.44 -9.94 18.59
CA GLU A 287 -16.56 -10.59 19.58
C GLU A 287 -15.48 -11.47 18.92
N GLU A 288 -15.80 -12.18 17.83
CA GLU A 288 -14.85 -13.03 17.12
C GLU A 288 -13.72 -12.21 16.48
N CYS A 289 -14.06 -11.07 15.86
CA CYS A 289 -13.07 -10.18 15.26
C CYS A 289 -12.24 -9.47 16.33
N GLU A 290 -12.88 -9.05 17.43
CA GLU A 290 -12.19 -8.44 18.57
C GLU A 290 -11.16 -9.40 19.19
N GLU A 291 -11.46 -10.70 19.31
CA GLU A 291 -10.51 -11.69 19.80
C GLU A 291 -9.30 -11.84 18.87
N VAL A 292 -9.50 -11.91 17.55
CA VAL A 292 -8.39 -11.95 16.58
C VAL A 292 -7.51 -10.70 16.71
N CYS A 293 -8.12 -9.52 16.80
CA CYS A 293 -7.39 -8.26 17.01
C CYS A 293 -6.62 -8.27 18.33
N ARG A 294 -7.24 -8.74 19.42
CA ARG A 294 -6.62 -8.84 20.75
C ARG A 294 -5.41 -9.75 20.75
N LEU A 295 -5.51 -10.93 20.12
CA LEU A 295 -4.39 -11.87 19.99
C LEU A 295 -3.26 -11.28 19.13
N ALA A 296 -3.58 -10.65 18.00
CA ALA A 296 -2.62 -9.99 17.13
C ALA A 296 -1.83 -8.87 17.85
N LEU A 297 -2.55 -8.00 18.58
CA LEU A 297 -1.92 -6.92 19.34
C LEU A 297 -1.08 -7.46 20.50
N LYS A 298 -1.54 -8.50 21.21
CA LYS A 298 -0.71 -9.18 22.22
C LYS A 298 0.59 -9.72 21.64
N ARG A 299 0.58 -10.29 20.43
CA ARG A 299 1.82 -10.71 19.73
C ARG A 299 2.76 -9.54 19.51
N ARG A 300 2.25 -8.41 19.00
CA ARG A 300 3.05 -7.20 18.80
C ARG A 300 3.72 -6.74 20.09
N TYR A 301 2.97 -6.62 21.19
CA TYR A 301 3.51 -6.16 22.47
C TYR A 301 4.52 -7.15 23.09
N ARG A 302 4.28 -8.47 22.95
CA ARG A 302 5.28 -9.50 23.33
C ARG A 302 6.57 -9.38 22.53
N LEU A 303 6.46 -9.13 21.22
CA LEU A 303 7.60 -8.97 20.31
C LEU A 303 8.24 -7.58 20.36
N LEU A 304 7.70 -6.64 21.15
CA LEU A 304 8.19 -5.27 21.22
C LEU A 304 9.70 -5.17 21.56
N PRO A 305 10.29 -5.98 22.47
CA PRO A 305 11.74 -5.97 22.68
C PRO A 305 12.54 -6.33 21.42
N HIS A 306 12.05 -7.29 20.63
CA HIS A 306 12.66 -7.67 19.37
C HIS A 306 12.52 -6.56 18.32
N ILE A 307 11.31 -6.04 18.11
CA ILE A 307 11.04 -4.94 17.15
C ILE A 307 11.89 -3.71 17.50
N TYR A 308 11.98 -3.35 18.79
CA TYR A 308 12.79 -2.23 19.25
C TYR A 308 14.29 -2.45 18.99
N THR A 309 14.77 -3.69 19.18
CA THR A 309 16.15 -4.07 18.83
C THR A 309 16.41 -3.96 17.33
N LEU A 310 15.45 -4.37 16.48
CA LEU A 310 15.57 -4.20 15.02
C LEU A 310 15.68 -2.73 14.63
N PHE A 311 14.94 -1.83 15.29
CA PHE A 311 15.07 -0.39 15.05
C PHE A 311 16.41 0.19 15.51
N TYR A 312 16.97 -0.30 16.63
CA TYR A 312 18.33 0.06 17.02
C TYR A 312 19.37 -0.37 15.97
N LEU A 313 19.25 -1.59 15.43
CA LEU A 313 20.12 -2.07 14.35
C LEU A 313 19.90 -1.28 13.05
N ALA A 314 18.66 -0.92 12.71
CA ALA A 314 18.35 -0.07 11.56
C ALA A 314 18.95 1.33 11.72
N HIS A 315 18.86 1.91 12.92
CA HIS A 315 19.41 3.22 13.26
C HIS A 315 20.95 3.25 13.23
N THR A 316 21.62 2.21 13.73
CA THR A 316 23.09 2.19 13.87
C THR A 316 23.81 1.58 12.68
N ARG A 317 23.20 0.59 12.02
CA ARG A 317 23.84 -0.21 10.97
C ARG A 317 23.14 -0.10 9.62
N GLY A 318 21.96 0.51 9.53
CA GLY A 318 21.19 0.57 8.28
C GLY A 318 20.64 -0.79 7.85
N THR A 319 20.26 -1.64 8.80
CA THR A 319 19.55 -2.91 8.53
C THR A 319 18.06 -2.66 8.30
N LEU A 320 17.38 -3.62 7.68
CA LEU A 320 15.93 -3.62 7.53
C LEU A 320 15.22 -4.12 8.80
N VAL A 321 13.96 -3.70 8.97
CA VAL A 321 13.07 -4.19 10.03
C VAL A 321 12.10 -5.23 9.47
N ALA A 322 11.47 -4.95 8.33
CA ALA A 322 10.74 -5.93 7.53
C ALA A 322 11.62 -6.32 6.32
N THR A 323 11.81 -7.63 6.13
CA THR A 323 12.71 -8.17 5.10
C THR A 323 11.96 -9.10 4.15
N PRO A 324 12.21 -9.04 2.84
CA PRO A 324 11.64 -9.98 1.90
C PRO A 324 12.28 -11.37 2.08
N THR A 325 11.54 -12.42 1.74
CA THR A 325 11.95 -13.82 1.93
C THR A 325 13.25 -14.17 1.19
N PHE A 326 13.50 -13.58 0.02
CA PHE A 326 14.72 -13.80 -0.75
C PHE A 326 16.01 -13.32 -0.06
N PHE A 327 15.92 -12.55 1.04
CA PHE A 327 17.11 -12.23 1.85
C PHE A 327 17.65 -13.44 2.62
N ALA A 328 16.84 -14.47 2.84
CA ALA A 328 17.28 -15.69 3.51
C ALA A 328 18.24 -16.50 2.63
N ASP A 329 18.01 -16.56 1.31
CA ASP A 329 18.93 -17.11 0.33
C ASP A 329 18.82 -16.36 -1.02
N PRO A 330 19.65 -15.33 -1.27
CA PRO A 330 19.59 -14.54 -2.50
C PRO A 330 19.93 -15.30 -3.78
N LYS A 331 20.44 -16.55 -3.67
CA LYS A 331 20.78 -17.39 -4.82
C LYS A 331 19.65 -18.36 -5.19
N ASP A 332 18.61 -18.46 -4.36
CA ASP A 332 17.50 -19.38 -4.60
C ASP A 332 16.37 -18.68 -5.38
N PRO A 333 16.19 -18.99 -6.68
CA PRO A 333 15.15 -18.35 -7.49
C PRO A 333 13.74 -18.69 -7.03
N SER A 334 13.54 -19.80 -6.29
CA SER A 334 12.22 -20.19 -5.77
C SER A 334 11.68 -19.20 -4.72
N THR A 335 12.55 -18.38 -4.12
CA THR A 335 12.17 -17.33 -3.17
C THR A 335 11.75 -16.01 -3.84
N MET A 336 11.81 -15.94 -5.18
CA MET A 336 11.48 -14.75 -5.97
C MET A 336 10.12 -14.84 -6.70
N CYS A 337 9.33 -15.90 -6.47
CA CYS A 337 8.10 -16.15 -7.23
C CYS A 337 6.90 -15.35 -6.68
N ASP A 338 6.26 -14.56 -7.54
CA ASP A 338 5.08 -13.72 -7.28
C ASP A 338 3.86 -14.29 -8.03
N GLU A 339 3.58 -15.58 -7.85
CA GLU A 339 2.39 -16.21 -8.42
C GLU A 339 1.20 -16.01 -7.47
N GLY A 340 0.31 -15.08 -7.84
CA GLY A 340 -0.89 -14.75 -7.09
C GLY A 340 -1.92 -15.87 -7.15
N ILE A 341 -1.93 -16.75 -6.14
CA ILE A 341 -3.04 -17.69 -5.86
C ILE A 341 -3.11 -17.92 -4.34
N ASP A 342 -4.30 -17.76 -3.76
CA ASP A 342 -4.67 -17.96 -2.34
C ASP A 342 -4.45 -19.40 -1.78
N GLN A 343 -3.76 -20.28 -2.52
CA GLN A 343 -3.56 -21.70 -2.18
C GLN A 343 -2.15 -22.25 -2.45
N LEU A 344 -1.13 -21.40 -2.58
CA LEU A 344 0.25 -21.89 -2.67
C LEU A 344 0.72 -22.47 -1.32
N GLN A 345 1.22 -23.72 -1.35
CA GLN A 345 1.98 -24.30 -0.25
C GLN A 345 3.10 -23.34 0.16
N HIS A 346 3.17 -22.98 1.45
CA HIS A 346 4.18 -22.08 1.98
C HIS A 346 5.59 -22.65 1.73
N VAL A 347 6.29 -22.17 0.69
CA VAL A 347 7.68 -22.53 0.45
C VAL A 347 8.55 -21.65 1.34
N LEU A 348 8.98 -22.20 2.48
CA LEU A 348 9.96 -21.55 3.33
C LEU A 348 11.35 -21.63 2.67
N PRO A 349 12.23 -20.63 2.87
CA PRO A 349 13.60 -20.70 2.41
C PRO A 349 14.31 -21.95 2.95
N LYS A 350 15.30 -22.46 2.20
CA LYS A 350 16.10 -23.61 2.65
C LYS A 350 16.69 -23.37 4.04
N GLY A 351 16.71 -24.43 4.84
CA GLY A 351 17.24 -24.42 6.21
C GLY A 351 16.21 -24.85 7.25
N ILE A 352 16.59 -24.74 8.52
CA ILE A 352 15.72 -25.09 9.64
C ILE A 352 14.80 -23.90 9.93
N TRP A 353 13.49 -24.14 9.93
CA TRP A 353 12.47 -23.18 10.36
C TRP A 353 11.52 -23.89 11.32
N LEU A 354 11.48 -23.42 12.57
CA LEU A 354 10.68 -24.02 13.63
C LEU A 354 9.44 -23.17 13.86
N SER A 355 8.26 -23.78 13.72
CA SER A 355 7.01 -23.11 14.06
C SER A 355 6.89 -22.85 15.56
N PHE A 356 6.29 -21.72 15.93
CA PHE A 356 5.99 -21.40 17.32
C PHE A 356 4.74 -20.52 17.44
N ASP A 357 4.16 -20.49 18.64
CA ASP A 357 3.07 -19.60 19.02
C ASP A 357 3.24 -19.14 20.48
N PHE A 358 2.35 -18.24 20.93
CA PHE A 358 2.30 -17.80 22.33
C PHE A 358 1.08 -18.39 23.07
N GLY A 359 0.64 -19.59 22.68
CA GLY A 359 -0.65 -20.16 23.09
C GLY A 359 -1.85 -19.44 22.48
N ASP A 360 -1.66 -18.82 21.32
CA ASP A 360 -2.60 -17.95 20.62
C ASP A 360 -2.88 -18.41 19.18
N SER A 361 -2.75 -19.71 18.94
CA SER A 361 -3.02 -20.31 17.63
C SER A 361 -4.48 -20.12 17.23
N HIS A 362 -4.68 -19.45 16.10
CA HIS A 362 -6.01 -19.08 15.58
C HIS A 362 -5.98 -19.04 14.05
N PRO A 363 -6.99 -19.58 13.33
CA PRO A 363 -6.96 -19.66 11.86
C PRO A 363 -6.77 -18.30 11.20
N ASP A 364 -7.33 -17.26 11.82
CA ASP A 364 -7.26 -15.86 11.37
C ASP A 364 -5.97 -15.10 11.70
N ILE A 365 -4.97 -15.76 12.32
CA ILE A 365 -3.70 -15.14 12.67
C ILE A 365 -2.54 -15.80 11.89
N PRO A 366 -1.55 -15.03 11.38
CA PRO A 366 -0.39 -15.59 10.69
C PRO A 366 0.36 -16.64 11.52
N ALA A 367 0.80 -17.72 10.86
CA ALA A 367 1.74 -18.66 11.44
C ALA A 367 3.12 -18.00 11.62
N LEU A 368 3.79 -18.29 12.73
CA LEU A 368 5.13 -17.78 13.02
C LEU A 368 6.16 -18.90 12.93
N TYR A 369 7.29 -18.58 12.31
CA TYR A 369 8.44 -19.48 12.19
C TYR A 369 9.70 -18.75 12.62
N LEU A 370 10.54 -19.43 13.40
CA LEU A 370 11.86 -18.94 13.79
C LEU A 370 12.93 -19.72 13.03
N GLN A 371 13.82 -18.98 12.36
CA GLN A 371 14.95 -19.56 11.65
C GLN A 371 15.94 -20.20 12.64
N GLY A 372 16.37 -21.43 12.36
CA GLY A 372 17.44 -22.10 13.11
C GLY A 372 18.71 -21.26 13.13
N GLY A 373 19.37 -21.19 14.28
CA GLY A 373 20.49 -20.28 14.52
C GLY A 373 20.10 -18.97 15.19
N SER A 374 18.82 -18.75 15.47
CA SER A 374 18.31 -17.47 15.97
C SER A 374 17.82 -17.53 17.42
N ILE A 375 18.04 -16.43 18.14
CA ILE A 375 17.42 -16.16 19.44
C ILE A 375 16.66 -14.84 19.33
N ILE A 376 15.38 -14.81 19.72
CA ILE A 376 14.60 -13.57 19.79
C ILE A 376 14.13 -13.29 21.22
N PRO A 377 14.29 -12.04 21.72
CA PRO A 377 13.78 -11.64 23.02
C PRO A 377 12.29 -11.30 22.96
N VAL A 378 11.54 -11.76 23.96
CA VAL A 378 10.10 -11.61 24.08
C VAL A 378 9.76 -11.11 25.48
N GLY A 379 8.98 -10.04 25.56
CA GLY A 379 8.51 -9.46 26.80
C GLY A 379 7.13 -9.97 27.24
N PRO A 380 6.64 -9.51 28.40
CA PRO A 380 5.26 -9.75 28.80
C PRO A 380 4.28 -9.06 27.84
N ALA A 381 3.03 -9.53 27.83
CA ALA A 381 1.95 -8.78 27.18
C ALA A 381 1.59 -7.58 28.08
N ILE A 382 1.70 -6.38 27.53
CA ILE A 382 1.42 -5.11 28.20
C ILE A 382 0.35 -4.34 27.41
N GLN A 383 -0.38 -3.45 28.07
CA GLN A 383 -1.43 -2.63 27.47
C GLN A 383 -0.86 -1.42 26.74
N HIS A 384 0.20 -0.84 27.28
CA HIS A 384 0.97 0.25 26.68
C HIS A 384 2.43 0.16 27.11
N VAL A 385 3.34 0.81 26.36
CA VAL A 385 4.79 0.71 26.60
C VAL A 385 5.21 1.18 28.00
N GLY A 386 4.50 2.17 28.56
CA GLY A 386 4.77 2.67 29.92
C GLY A 386 4.46 1.70 31.08
N GLU A 387 3.78 0.57 30.83
CA GLU A 387 3.52 -0.46 31.85
C GLU A 387 4.75 -1.33 32.11
N ALA A 388 5.65 -1.44 31.13
CA ALA A 388 6.82 -2.31 31.20
C ALA A 388 7.81 -1.84 32.29
N ASN A 389 8.25 -2.76 33.13
CA ASN A 389 9.28 -2.54 34.13
C ASN A 389 10.59 -3.24 33.72
N PRO A 390 11.77 -2.65 34.01
CA PRO A 390 13.05 -3.32 33.75
C PRO A 390 13.20 -4.68 34.42
N THR A 391 12.49 -4.92 35.52
CA THR A 391 12.52 -6.17 36.30
C THR A 391 11.51 -7.22 35.82
N ASP A 392 10.68 -6.90 34.82
CA ASP A 392 9.74 -7.87 34.26
C ASP A 392 10.48 -9.08 33.68
N ASP A 393 9.80 -10.23 33.70
CA ASP A 393 10.37 -11.45 33.13
C ASP A 393 10.64 -11.27 31.63
N LEU A 394 11.83 -11.68 31.21
CA LEU A 394 12.21 -11.74 29.81
C LEU A 394 12.19 -13.20 29.35
N SER A 395 11.58 -13.47 28.20
CA SER A 395 11.67 -14.78 27.53
C SER A 395 12.61 -14.72 26.33
N LEU A 396 13.43 -15.75 26.14
CA LEU A 396 14.24 -15.95 24.93
C LEU A 396 13.71 -17.17 24.19
N LEU A 397 13.15 -16.95 22.99
CA LEU A 397 12.85 -18.03 22.07
C LEU A 397 14.13 -18.43 21.35
N VAL A 398 14.50 -19.70 21.43
CA VAL A 398 15.76 -20.23 20.91
C VAL A 398 15.46 -21.31 19.86
N ALA A 399 15.91 -21.10 18.63
CA ALA A 399 15.92 -22.11 17.57
C ALA A 399 17.37 -22.45 17.22
N LEU A 400 17.81 -23.68 17.48
CA LEU A 400 19.17 -24.11 17.13
C LEU A 400 19.29 -24.40 15.64
N ASP A 401 20.45 -24.10 15.07
CA ASP A 401 20.83 -24.50 13.71
C ASP A 401 21.27 -25.98 13.64
N GLU A 402 21.69 -26.42 12.46
CA GLU A 402 22.20 -27.78 12.20
C GLU A 402 23.47 -28.12 12.99
N HIS A 403 24.19 -27.10 13.49
CA HIS A 403 25.38 -27.23 14.33
C HIS A 403 25.06 -27.12 15.82
N GLY A 404 23.78 -27.02 16.20
CA GLY A 404 23.35 -26.89 17.57
C GLY A 404 23.66 -25.53 18.20
N LYS A 405 23.74 -24.46 17.39
CA LYS A 405 24.05 -23.11 17.84
C LYS A 405 22.89 -22.16 17.56
N ALA A 406 22.80 -21.08 18.35
CA ALA A 406 21.95 -19.93 18.06
C ALA A 406 22.53 -18.64 18.63
N LYS A 407 22.19 -17.50 18.02
CA LYS A 407 22.61 -16.17 18.46
C LYS A 407 21.45 -15.19 18.37
N GLY A 408 21.37 -14.27 19.32
CA GLY A 408 20.42 -13.16 19.29
C GLY A 408 20.94 -11.95 20.04
N VAL A 409 20.27 -10.83 19.82
CA VAL A 409 20.62 -9.54 20.41
C VAL A 409 19.38 -8.93 21.03
N LEU A 410 19.57 -8.25 22.17
CA LEU A 410 18.55 -7.44 22.83
C LEU A 410 19.14 -6.05 23.12
N PHE A 411 18.47 -5.01 22.63
CA PHE A 411 18.77 -3.62 22.94
C PHE A 411 17.75 -3.05 23.94
N GLU A 412 18.25 -2.41 24.99
CA GLU A 412 17.45 -1.75 26.02
C GLU A 412 18.04 -0.38 26.37
N ASP A 413 17.17 0.61 26.54
CA ASP A 413 17.49 1.96 27.01
C ASP A 413 16.25 2.54 27.72
N ASP A 414 16.26 3.84 28.02
CA ASP A 414 15.15 4.53 28.68
C ASP A 414 13.86 4.61 27.82
N GLY A 415 13.89 4.17 26.56
CA GLY A 415 12.73 4.09 25.66
C GLY A 415 12.33 5.41 25.02
N ASP A 416 12.58 6.54 25.66
CA ASP A 416 12.43 7.88 25.10
C ASP A 416 13.58 8.77 25.59
N GLY A 417 14.10 9.63 24.70
CA GLY A 417 15.29 10.46 24.97
C GLY A 417 16.63 9.94 24.43
N TYR A 418 17.71 10.66 24.71
CA TYR A 418 18.97 10.52 23.96
C TYR A 418 20.15 9.92 24.74
N GLU A 419 19.95 9.41 25.97
CA GLU A 419 21.06 8.84 26.76
C GLU A 419 21.78 7.68 26.06
N PHE A 420 21.07 6.91 25.23
CA PHE A 420 21.68 5.84 24.44
C PHE A 420 22.82 6.34 23.54
N THR A 421 22.76 7.59 23.06
CA THR A 421 23.84 8.19 22.24
C THR A 421 25.12 8.45 23.05
N ARG A 422 25.01 8.56 24.37
CA ARG A 422 26.12 8.74 25.32
C ARG A 422 26.54 7.44 26.00
N GLY A 423 26.03 6.30 25.53
CA GLY A 423 26.28 4.98 26.11
C GLY A 423 25.28 4.56 27.18
N GLY A 424 24.23 5.33 27.47
CA GLY A 424 23.16 5.00 28.43
C GLY A 424 22.17 3.95 27.88
N TYR A 425 22.69 2.81 27.42
CA TYR A 425 21.94 1.66 26.93
C TYR A 425 22.57 0.36 27.41
N LEU A 426 21.87 -0.76 27.19
CA LEU A 426 22.34 -2.12 27.38
C LEU A 426 22.08 -2.90 26.10
N LEU A 427 23.15 -3.30 25.41
CA LEU A 427 23.07 -4.22 24.28
C LEU A 427 23.61 -5.57 24.72
N THR A 428 22.76 -6.59 24.77
CA THR A 428 23.14 -7.94 25.19
C THR A 428 23.13 -8.88 24.00
N THR A 429 24.26 -9.56 23.78
CA THR A 429 24.35 -10.64 22.79
C THR A 429 24.25 -11.98 23.52
N TYR A 430 23.15 -12.71 23.28
CA TYR A 430 22.94 -14.06 23.79
C TYR A 430 23.43 -15.09 22.77
N VAL A 431 24.03 -16.17 23.26
CA VAL A 431 24.40 -17.34 22.47
C VAL A 431 23.89 -18.61 23.15
N ALA A 432 23.40 -19.55 22.35
CA ALA A 432 23.04 -20.89 22.78
C ALA A 432 23.94 -21.89 22.04
N GLU A 433 24.51 -22.84 22.78
CA GLU A 433 25.37 -23.89 22.22
C GLU A 433 24.98 -25.25 22.81
N ARG A 434 24.77 -26.24 21.96
CA ARG A 434 24.49 -27.62 22.35
C ARG A 434 25.79 -28.42 22.48
N GLU A 435 26.07 -28.88 23.69
CA GLU A 435 27.14 -29.83 23.97
C GLU A 435 26.54 -31.14 24.47
N SER A 436 26.71 -32.22 23.70
CA SER A 436 26.06 -33.51 23.95
C SER A 436 24.53 -33.36 24.12
N SER A 437 24.00 -33.54 25.33
CA SER A 437 22.57 -33.46 25.66
C SER A 437 22.21 -32.23 26.49
N VAL A 438 23.07 -31.20 26.52
CA VAL A 438 22.80 -29.96 27.26
C VAL A 438 22.97 -28.76 26.33
N VAL A 439 21.94 -27.91 26.27
CA VAL A 439 21.99 -26.62 25.61
C VAL A 439 22.32 -25.57 26.65
N THR A 440 23.44 -24.88 26.47
CA THR A 440 23.87 -23.80 27.37
C THR A 440 23.56 -22.46 26.73
N VAL A 441 22.74 -21.65 27.38
CA VAL A 441 22.48 -20.26 27.01
C VAL A 441 23.29 -19.35 27.92
N LYS A 442 24.08 -18.48 27.31
CA LYS A 442 24.98 -17.54 28.00
C LYS A 442 25.06 -16.21 27.26
N ILE A 443 25.57 -15.20 27.94
CA ILE A 443 25.89 -13.90 27.33
C ILE A 443 27.29 -13.99 26.72
N ALA A 444 27.40 -13.69 25.43
CA ALA A 444 28.68 -13.60 24.74
C ALA A 444 29.31 -12.22 24.88
N GLU A 445 28.48 -11.17 24.82
CA GLU A 445 28.94 -9.78 24.81
C GLU A 445 27.89 -8.87 25.45
N THR A 446 28.36 -7.80 26.09
CA THR A 446 27.51 -6.73 26.62
C THR A 446 28.15 -5.39 26.30
N GLU A 447 27.38 -4.48 25.71
CA GLU A 447 27.80 -3.11 25.41
C GLU A 447 26.89 -2.09 26.10
N GLY A 448 27.40 -0.88 26.30
CA GLY A 448 26.71 0.22 26.98
C GLY A 448 26.95 0.25 28.49
N SER A 449 26.43 1.29 29.13
CA SER A 449 26.64 1.63 30.55
C SER A 449 25.41 1.40 31.43
N LEU A 450 24.25 1.10 30.82
CA LEU A 450 23.04 0.81 31.58
C LEU A 450 23.23 -0.51 32.35
N ARG A 451 22.91 -0.47 33.64
CA ARG A 451 23.06 -1.64 34.51
C ARG A 451 22.02 -2.70 34.15
N ARG A 452 22.47 -3.94 33.93
CA ARG A 452 21.59 -5.09 33.72
C ARG A 452 20.57 -5.22 34.87
N PRO A 453 19.26 -5.27 34.57
CA PRO A 453 18.24 -5.48 35.59
C PRO A 453 18.32 -6.90 36.16
N LYS A 454 18.02 -7.03 37.45
CA LYS A 454 17.87 -8.34 38.09
C LYS A 454 16.44 -8.85 37.84
N ARG A 455 16.25 -9.53 36.72
CA ARG A 455 14.97 -10.15 36.33
C ARG A 455 15.13 -11.64 36.10
N ARG A 456 14.01 -12.36 36.07
CA ARG A 456 14.01 -13.77 35.67
C ARG A 456 14.12 -13.86 34.15
N LEU A 457 14.88 -14.84 33.70
CA LEU A 457 15.06 -15.15 32.29
C LEU A 457 14.45 -16.52 32.01
N HIS A 458 13.53 -16.55 31.06
CA HIS A 458 12.82 -17.75 30.63
C HIS A 458 13.34 -18.20 29.27
N ILE A 459 14.03 -19.34 29.22
CA ILE A 459 14.50 -19.92 27.97
C ILE A 459 13.43 -20.85 27.42
N GLN A 460 12.99 -20.58 26.19
CA GLN A 460 12.05 -21.39 25.45
C GLN A 460 12.76 -21.98 24.23
N LEU A 461 13.29 -23.20 24.38
CA LEU A 461 14.01 -23.90 23.33
C LEU A 461 13.02 -24.63 22.42
N LEU A 462 12.96 -24.24 21.15
CA LEU A 462 12.05 -24.82 20.16
C LEU A 462 12.55 -26.20 19.70
N LEU A 463 11.63 -27.16 19.63
CA LEU A 463 11.89 -28.54 19.18
C LEU A 463 11.22 -28.87 17.83
N GLY A 464 10.26 -28.05 17.38
CA GLY A 464 9.44 -28.29 16.18
C GLY A 464 7.97 -28.54 16.51
N GLY A 465 7.06 -28.32 15.55
CA GLY A 465 5.62 -28.52 15.75
C GLY A 465 5.03 -27.69 16.91
N CYS A 466 5.52 -26.45 17.10
CA CYS A 466 5.26 -25.58 18.25
C CYS A 466 5.71 -26.11 19.62
N ALA A 467 6.34 -27.29 19.70
CA ALA A 467 6.83 -27.84 20.96
C ALA A 467 8.07 -27.09 21.44
N LYS A 468 8.14 -26.90 22.76
CA LYS A 468 9.23 -26.18 23.43
C LYS A 468 9.65 -26.84 24.73
N LEU A 469 10.90 -26.61 25.12
CA LEU A 469 11.42 -26.88 26.44
C LEU A 469 11.62 -25.56 27.17
N ASP A 470 11.01 -25.46 28.35
CA ASP A 470 11.09 -24.29 29.20
C ASP A 470 12.18 -24.49 30.27
N ALA A 471 13.01 -23.47 30.48
CA ALA A 471 13.95 -23.40 31.60
C ALA A 471 13.99 -21.98 32.17
N TRP A 472 14.14 -21.86 33.49
CA TRP A 472 14.15 -20.59 34.18
C TRP A 472 15.50 -20.34 34.84
N GLY A 473 15.94 -19.09 34.80
CA GLY A 473 17.15 -18.62 35.47
C GLY A 473 17.08 -17.12 35.72
N VAL A 474 18.25 -16.50 35.92
CA VAL A 474 18.40 -15.06 36.14
C VAL A 474 19.13 -14.45 34.93
N ASP A 475 18.65 -13.32 34.44
CA ASP A 475 19.32 -12.60 33.35
C ASP A 475 20.72 -12.15 33.78
N GLY A 476 21.75 -12.56 33.03
CA GLY A 476 23.16 -12.39 33.41
C GLY A 476 23.89 -13.70 33.69
N GLU A 477 23.17 -14.75 34.07
CA GLU A 477 23.74 -16.04 34.45
C GLU A 477 23.71 -17.06 33.29
N ILE A 478 24.48 -18.14 33.45
CA ILE A 478 24.46 -19.27 32.52
C ILE A 478 23.24 -20.13 32.84
N ILE A 479 22.41 -20.39 31.83
CA ILE A 479 21.22 -21.24 31.96
C ILE A 479 21.44 -22.49 31.11
N GLN A 480 21.21 -23.66 31.70
CA GLN A 480 21.35 -24.94 31.03
C GLN A 480 20.00 -25.60 30.85
N VAL A 481 19.71 -26.03 29.62
CA VAL A 481 18.52 -26.79 29.26
C VAL A 481 18.96 -28.20 28.91
N LYS A 482 18.48 -29.18 29.68
CA LYS A 482 18.78 -30.59 29.41
C LYS A 482 17.86 -31.10 28.32
N MET A 483 18.45 -31.63 27.25
CA MET A 483 17.72 -32.26 26.15
C MET A 483 17.15 -33.62 26.61
N PRO A 484 15.85 -33.87 26.39
CA PRO A 484 15.22 -35.18 26.53
C PRO A 484 15.79 -36.19 25.53
N SER A 485 15.43 -37.46 25.66
CA SER A 485 15.74 -38.47 24.64
C SER A 485 14.99 -38.17 23.32
N GLU A 486 15.46 -38.72 22.19
CA GLU A 486 14.79 -38.51 20.89
C GLU A 486 13.33 -39.01 20.90
N ASP A 487 13.05 -40.11 21.59
CA ASP A 487 11.70 -40.64 21.78
C ASP A 487 10.80 -39.66 22.57
N GLU A 488 11.35 -39.03 23.62
CA GLU A 488 10.66 -38.02 24.41
C GLU A 488 10.39 -36.75 23.59
N VAL A 489 11.37 -36.30 22.79
CA VAL A 489 11.20 -35.16 21.88
C VAL A 489 10.10 -35.44 20.85
N SER A 490 10.12 -36.60 20.20
CA SER A 490 9.08 -37.01 19.24
C SER A 490 7.68 -37.05 19.88
N LYS A 491 7.59 -37.52 21.13
CA LYS A 491 6.33 -37.50 21.89
C LYS A 491 5.87 -36.08 22.23
N LEU A 492 6.78 -35.18 22.60
CA LEU A 492 6.46 -33.77 22.88
C LEU A 492 5.97 -33.05 21.62
N VAL A 493 6.67 -33.22 20.49
CA VAL A 493 6.29 -32.65 19.19
C VAL A 493 4.91 -33.14 18.77
N SER A 494 4.70 -34.45 18.74
CA SER A 494 3.39 -35.01 18.36
C SER A 494 2.25 -34.62 19.31
N THR A 495 2.53 -34.37 20.59
CA THR A 495 1.52 -33.86 21.53
C THR A 495 1.19 -32.40 21.25
N SER A 496 2.21 -31.57 21.01
CA SER A 496 2.07 -30.17 20.66
C SER A 496 1.32 -29.97 19.34
N GLU A 497 1.65 -30.74 18.30
CA GLU A 497 0.94 -30.70 17.01
C GLU A 497 -0.54 -31.06 17.16
N LYS A 498 -0.87 -32.03 18.01
CA LYS A 498 -2.27 -32.36 18.33
C LYS A 498 -2.96 -31.20 19.04
N GLN A 499 -2.31 -30.57 20.02
CA GLN A 499 -2.86 -29.41 20.72
C GLN A 499 -3.06 -28.22 19.79
N TYR A 500 -2.09 -27.96 18.91
CA TYR A 500 -2.18 -26.95 17.87
C TYR A 500 -3.37 -27.22 16.96
N LYS A 501 -3.51 -28.45 16.45
CA LYS A 501 -4.64 -28.84 15.59
C LYS A 501 -5.98 -28.70 16.30
N ILE A 502 -6.08 -29.12 17.56
CA ILE A 502 -7.29 -28.94 18.38
C ILE A 502 -7.60 -27.44 18.55
N GLY A 503 -6.59 -26.62 18.84
CA GLY A 503 -6.75 -25.17 18.94
C GLY A 503 -7.28 -24.55 17.65
N MET A 504 -6.74 -24.98 16.50
CA MET A 504 -7.20 -24.54 15.18
C MET A 504 -8.65 -24.92 14.89
N GLU A 505 -9.06 -26.14 15.26
CA GLU A 505 -10.41 -26.66 15.01
C GLU A 505 -11.46 -26.10 16.00
N THR A 506 -11.04 -25.72 17.21
CA THR A 506 -11.95 -25.22 18.28
C THR A 506 -12.06 -23.69 18.32
N ALA A 507 -11.15 -22.98 17.66
CA ALA A 507 -11.18 -21.53 17.54
C ALA A 507 -12.47 -21.05 16.87
N ARG A 508 -13.09 -20.01 17.44
CA ARG A 508 -14.25 -19.35 16.82
C ARG A 508 -13.75 -18.45 15.70
N CYS A 509 -13.81 -18.95 14.47
CA CYS A 509 -13.46 -18.17 13.29
C CYS A 509 -14.38 -16.96 13.14
N ILE A 510 -13.83 -15.87 12.59
CA ILE A 510 -14.65 -14.74 12.16
C ILE A 510 -15.57 -15.25 11.04
N PRO A 511 -16.90 -15.06 11.16
CA PRO A 511 -17.85 -15.49 10.14
C PRO A 511 -17.52 -14.87 8.78
N ASP A 512 -17.58 -15.67 7.71
CA ASP A 512 -17.52 -15.18 6.33
C ASP A 512 -18.87 -14.56 5.96
N VAL A 513 -19.16 -13.41 6.59
CA VAL A 513 -20.32 -12.60 6.27
C VAL A 513 -19.85 -11.54 5.28
N GLU A 514 -19.98 -11.85 3.98
CA GLU A 514 -19.84 -10.85 2.91
C GLU A 514 -20.99 -9.83 2.92
N LYS A 515 -22.01 -10.03 3.76
CA LYS A 515 -23.13 -9.10 3.89
C LYS A 515 -22.76 -7.91 4.77
N VAL A 516 -22.37 -6.82 4.12
CA VAL A 516 -22.54 -5.47 4.65
C VAL A 516 -24.01 -5.32 5.05
N SER A 517 -24.29 -5.04 6.31
CA SER A 517 -25.64 -4.68 6.75
C SER A 517 -26.03 -3.40 6.02
N GLY A 518 -26.86 -3.54 4.98
CA GLY A 518 -27.33 -2.43 4.18
C GLY A 518 -28.11 -1.44 5.04
N HIS A 519 -27.52 -0.28 5.28
CA HIS A 519 -28.33 0.93 5.39
C HIS A 519 -28.70 1.35 3.99
N THR A 520 -30.01 1.46 3.79
CA THR A 520 -30.69 1.83 2.55
C THR A 520 -30.32 3.25 2.12
N GLY A 521 -29.19 3.37 1.46
CA GLY A 521 -28.88 4.35 0.44
C GLY A 521 -28.30 3.57 -0.74
N ILE A 522 -28.64 3.93 -1.97
CA ILE A 522 -28.23 3.19 -3.17
C ILE A 522 -26.71 3.32 -3.33
N GLU A 523 -25.95 2.43 -2.67
CA GLU A 523 -24.53 2.19 -2.94
C GLU A 523 -24.40 0.95 -3.81
N LEU A 524 -23.91 1.16 -5.02
CA LEU A 524 -23.52 0.09 -5.93
C LEU A 524 -22.39 -0.71 -5.27
N SER A 525 -22.64 -1.99 -4.99
CA SER A 525 -21.66 -3.04 -4.69
C SER A 525 -20.35 -2.81 -5.47
N ARG A 526 -19.25 -2.49 -4.79
CA ARG A 526 -17.89 -2.34 -5.37
C ARG A 526 -17.25 -3.71 -5.69
N THR A 527 -17.98 -4.60 -6.36
CA THR A 527 -17.52 -5.94 -6.77
C THR A 527 -17.41 -6.00 -8.29
N PRO A 528 -16.29 -6.47 -8.88
CA PRO A 528 -16.12 -6.44 -10.32
C PRO A 528 -17.22 -7.25 -10.99
N ILE A 529 -17.78 -6.72 -12.08
CA ILE A 529 -18.74 -7.44 -12.90
C ILE A 529 -17.96 -8.38 -13.80
N GLU A 530 -18.16 -9.67 -13.58
CA GLU A 530 -17.64 -10.71 -14.46
C GLU A 530 -18.63 -10.93 -15.63
N LEU A 531 -18.11 -10.91 -16.86
CA LEU A 531 -18.83 -11.27 -18.08
C LEU A 531 -18.17 -12.50 -18.69
N LYS A 532 -18.94 -13.55 -18.97
CA LYS A 532 -18.42 -14.81 -19.54
C LYS A 532 -19.13 -15.19 -20.82
N SER A 533 -18.36 -15.78 -21.73
CA SER A 533 -18.85 -16.56 -22.86
C SER A 533 -18.18 -17.93 -22.86
N SER A 534 -18.45 -18.76 -23.87
CA SER A 534 -17.80 -20.06 -24.02
C SER A 534 -16.27 -20.00 -24.18
N VAL A 535 -15.73 -18.84 -24.59
CA VAL A 535 -14.29 -18.67 -24.87
C VAL A 535 -13.69 -17.36 -24.35
N TRP A 536 -14.46 -16.50 -23.69
CA TRP A 536 -13.97 -15.25 -23.10
C TRP A 536 -14.43 -15.10 -21.64
N ALA A 537 -13.54 -14.59 -20.80
CA ALA A 537 -13.87 -14.09 -19.47
C ALA A 537 -13.33 -12.66 -19.32
N LEU A 538 -14.23 -11.72 -19.01
CA LEU A 538 -13.93 -10.30 -18.82
C LEU A 538 -14.27 -9.88 -17.38
N LYS A 539 -13.42 -9.05 -16.78
CA LYS A 539 -13.72 -8.42 -15.47
C LYS A 539 -13.80 -6.91 -15.64
N VAL A 540 -14.96 -6.34 -15.32
CA VAL A 540 -15.29 -4.93 -15.52
C VAL A 540 -15.53 -4.25 -14.17
N VAL A 541 -15.03 -3.04 -14.00
CA VAL A 541 -15.07 -2.28 -12.73
C VAL A 541 -15.83 -0.97 -12.93
N PRO A 542 -17.16 -0.95 -12.70
CA PRO A 542 -17.99 0.23 -12.93
C PRO A 542 -17.53 1.49 -12.17
N TRP A 543 -17.09 1.35 -10.91
CA TRP A 543 -16.77 2.50 -10.06
C TRP A 543 -15.42 3.18 -10.36
N ILE A 544 -14.65 2.68 -11.33
CA ILE A 544 -13.39 3.29 -11.79
C ILE A 544 -13.42 3.39 -13.32
N GLY A 545 -14.08 4.41 -13.86
CA GLY A 545 -14.14 4.66 -15.30
C GLY A 545 -14.78 3.54 -16.13
N GLY A 546 -15.53 2.62 -15.50
CA GLY A 546 -16.02 1.42 -16.15
C GLY A 546 -14.93 0.46 -16.66
N ARG A 547 -13.70 0.55 -16.13
CA ARG A 547 -12.48 -0.10 -16.66
C ARG A 547 -12.64 -1.63 -16.82
N ILE A 548 -12.10 -2.19 -17.91
CA ILE A 548 -11.91 -3.65 -18.02
C ILE A 548 -10.52 -3.97 -17.49
N ILE A 549 -10.45 -4.72 -16.39
CA ILE A 549 -9.22 -5.05 -15.68
C ILE A 549 -8.67 -6.44 -16.03
N SER A 550 -9.48 -7.28 -16.69
CA SER A 550 -9.05 -8.59 -17.16
C SER A 550 -9.71 -8.92 -18.49
N MET A 551 -8.91 -9.40 -19.45
CA MET A 551 -9.37 -10.06 -20.68
C MET A 551 -8.66 -11.40 -20.80
N GLU A 552 -9.40 -12.48 -20.62
CA GLU A 552 -8.90 -13.86 -20.67
C GLU A 552 -9.62 -14.65 -21.76
N HIS A 553 -8.85 -15.27 -22.65
CA HIS A 553 -9.35 -16.19 -23.65
C HIS A 553 -9.31 -17.61 -23.11
N LEU A 554 -10.48 -18.23 -22.94
CA LEU A 554 -10.65 -19.57 -22.37
C LEU A 554 -10.43 -20.65 -23.45
N PRO A 555 -9.90 -21.84 -23.08
CA PRO A 555 -9.78 -22.96 -24.00
C PRO A 555 -11.16 -23.43 -24.50
N SER A 556 -11.30 -23.71 -25.80
CA SER A 556 -12.54 -24.28 -26.34
C SER A 556 -12.55 -25.81 -26.24
N ALA A 557 -13.68 -26.38 -25.82
CA ALA A 557 -13.86 -27.83 -25.63
C ALA A 557 -13.63 -28.71 -26.89
N LEU A 558 -13.58 -28.12 -28.09
CA LEU A 558 -13.34 -28.83 -29.35
C LEU A 558 -11.85 -28.93 -29.71
N VAL A 559 -11.03 -27.98 -29.24
CA VAL A 559 -9.56 -28.01 -29.41
C VAL A 559 -8.92 -28.96 -28.39
N ASP A 560 -9.54 -29.09 -27.22
CA ASP A 560 -9.10 -30.00 -26.15
C ASP A 560 -9.18 -31.47 -26.55
N LEU A 561 -10.11 -31.89 -27.41
CA LEU A 561 -10.21 -33.33 -27.76
C LEU A 561 -8.99 -33.84 -28.56
N LEU A 562 -8.30 -32.95 -29.28
CA LEU A 562 -7.10 -33.32 -30.05
C LEU A 562 -5.81 -33.26 -29.21
N LEU A 563 -5.77 -32.39 -28.19
CA LEU A 563 -4.59 -32.16 -27.34
C LEU A 563 -4.62 -32.98 -26.02
N ILE A 564 -5.80 -33.36 -25.52
CA ILE A 564 -5.95 -34.34 -24.42
C ILE A 564 -5.38 -35.72 -24.83
N ILE A 565 -5.37 -36.04 -26.12
CA ILE A 565 -4.71 -37.27 -26.64
C ILE A 565 -3.18 -37.20 -26.47
N LEU A 566 -2.60 -36.00 -26.33
CA LEU A 566 -1.16 -35.74 -26.23
C LEU A 566 -0.66 -35.43 -24.80
N GLY A 567 -1.56 -35.25 -23.82
CA GLY A 567 -1.19 -35.19 -22.40
C GLY A 567 -0.83 -33.81 -21.84
N ASP A 568 -1.01 -32.73 -22.60
CA ASP A 568 -0.75 -31.36 -22.15
C ASP A 568 -2.06 -30.58 -21.93
N THR A 569 -2.29 -30.08 -20.71
CA THR A 569 -3.34 -29.07 -20.42
C THR A 569 -2.79 -27.67 -20.69
N VAL A 570 -3.40 -26.95 -21.63
CA VAL A 570 -3.06 -25.55 -21.92
C VAL A 570 -3.93 -24.64 -21.04
N PRO A 571 -3.37 -23.85 -20.10
CA PRO A 571 -4.13 -22.83 -19.38
C PRO A 571 -4.62 -21.73 -20.33
N GLY A 572 -5.74 -21.07 -20.01
CA GLY A 572 -6.28 -19.95 -20.80
C GLY A 572 -5.24 -18.84 -21.04
N THR A 573 -5.35 -18.12 -22.16
CA THR A 573 -4.41 -17.05 -22.51
C THR A 573 -4.93 -15.71 -22.01
N GLN A 574 -4.20 -15.07 -21.11
CA GLN A 574 -4.54 -13.77 -20.57
C GLN A 574 -3.85 -12.65 -21.37
N TRP A 575 -4.64 -11.81 -22.03
CA TRP A 575 -4.15 -10.72 -22.88
C TRP A 575 -4.10 -9.37 -22.15
N LEU A 576 -5.03 -9.16 -21.23
CA LEU A 576 -5.09 -7.98 -20.39
C LEU A 576 -5.23 -8.42 -18.94
N HIS A 577 -4.31 -7.96 -18.10
CA HIS A 577 -4.37 -8.11 -16.65
C HIS A 577 -3.95 -6.80 -16.01
N SER A 578 -4.84 -6.19 -15.26
CA SER A 578 -4.65 -4.90 -14.62
C SER A 578 -5.08 -4.98 -13.17
N ARG A 579 -4.33 -4.28 -12.31
CA ARG A 579 -4.77 -4.02 -10.93
C ARG A 579 -5.72 -2.83 -10.98
N VAL A 580 -6.71 -2.81 -10.10
CA VAL A 580 -7.82 -1.83 -10.04
C VAL A 580 -7.36 -0.36 -10.17
N GLU A 581 -6.11 -0.03 -9.82
CA GLU A 581 -5.53 1.31 -9.88
C GLU A 581 -4.48 1.56 -11.00
N VAL A 582 -4.06 0.52 -11.75
CA VAL A 582 -2.96 0.61 -12.72
C VAL A 582 -3.29 -0.14 -14.02
N ASN A 583 -3.21 0.57 -15.15
CA ASN A 583 -3.41 0.06 -16.52
C ASN A 583 -4.83 -0.47 -16.77
N GLY A 584 -5.06 -1.17 -17.90
CA GLY A 584 -6.33 -1.81 -18.26
C GLY A 584 -6.93 -1.27 -19.55
N TYR A 585 -8.22 -1.52 -19.75
CA TYR A 585 -9.00 -0.91 -20.83
C TYR A 585 -9.69 0.35 -20.28
N GLU A 586 -9.26 1.51 -20.75
CA GLU A 586 -9.71 2.83 -20.31
C GLU A 586 -10.31 3.63 -21.47
N GLU A 587 -11.18 4.58 -21.14
CA GLU A 587 -11.71 5.53 -22.12
C GLU A 587 -11.66 6.95 -21.57
N PHE A 588 -11.34 7.87 -22.47
CA PHE A 588 -11.23 9.29 -22.17
C PHE A 588 -12.15 10.10 -23.09
N SER A 589 -12.55 11.28 -22.63
CA SER A 589 -13.35 12.25 -23.38
C SER A 589 -12.56 13.41 -24.00
N GLY A 590 -11.22 13.36 -23.91
CA GLY A 590 -10.33 14.34 -24.49
C GLY A 590 -9.03 13.73 -25.02
N THR A 591 -8.27 14.57 -25.72
CA THR A 591 -6.94 14.23 -26.28
C THR A 591 -5.86 14.16 -25.19
N GLU A 592 -6.04 14.92 -24.11
CA GLU A 592 -5.15 14.89 -22.94
C GLU A 592 -5.28 13.57 -22.18
N TYR A 593 -4.13 13.03 -21.76
CA TYR A 593 -4.08 11.84 -20.90
C TYR A 593 -4.79 12.14 -19.57
N ARG A 594 -5.61 11.20 -19.07
CA ARG A 594 -6.43 11.35 -17.85
C ARG A 594 -7.52 12.45 -17.92
N SER A 595 -7.98 12.81 -19.12
CA SER A 595 -9.21 13.60 -19.28
C SER A 595 -10.45 12.80 -18.84
N ALA A 596 -11.56 13.49 -18.53
CA ALA A 596 -12.75 12.88 -17.91
C ALA A 596 -13.25 11.63 -18.64
N GLY A 597 -13.76 10.65 -17.90
CA GLY A 597 -14.20 9.33 -18.38
C GLY A 597 -13.39 8.18 -17.78
N TRP A 598 -12.16 8.42 -17.35
CA TRP A 598 -11.28 7.35 -16.85
C TRP A 598 -11.41 7.06 -15.36
N SER A 599 -11.85 8.04 -14.57
CA SER A 599 -11.89 7.96 -13.09
C SER A 599 -13.30 8.03 -12.53
N GLU A 600 -14.22 8.56 -13.33
CA GLU A 600 -15.60 8.81 -12.96
C GLU A 600 -16.35 7.48 -12.80
N PRO A 601 -17.21 7.33 -11.78
CA PRO A 601 -17.96 6.11 -11.59
C PRO A 601 -19.02 5.97 -12.68
N TYR A 602 -19.03 4.82 -13.36
CA TYR A 602 -20.05 4.45 -14.33
C TYR A 602 -21.21 3.75 -13.61
N LYS A 603 -22.43 4.11 -14.01
CA LYS A 603 -23.66 3.43 -13.61
C LYS A 603 -23.92 2.28 -14.58
N VAL A 604 -24.31 1.12 -14.05
CA VAL A 604 -24.81 0.02 -14.87
C VAL A 604 -26.25 0.36 -15.27
N ILE A 605 -26.47 0.60 -16.57
CA ILE A 605 -27.80 0.91 -17.12
C ILE A 605 -28.57 -0.39 -17.38
N GLU A 606 -27.90 -1.39 -17.93
CA GLU A 606 -28.52 -2.65 -18.33
C GLU A 606 -27.52 -3.80 -18.13
N ARG A 607 -28.01 -4.92 -17.60
CA ARG A 607 -27.27 -6.17 -17.50
C ARG A 607 -28.22 -7.33 -17.78
N ASN A 608 -27.97 -8.04 -18.88
CA ASN A 608 -28.71 -9.25 -19.22
C ASN A 608 -27.93 -10.46 -18.70
N LEU A 609 -28.56 -11.28 -17.85
CA LEU A 609 -27.99 -12.46 -17.20
C LEU A 609 -28.71 -13.72 -17.69
N GLU A 610 -27.98 -14.81 -17.91
CA GLU A 610 -28.50 -16.07 -18.45
C GLU A 610 -29.78 -16.56 -17.74
N GLN A 611 -30.91 -16.58 -18.47
CA GLN A 611 -31.94 -17.59 -18.32
C GLN A 611 -32.16 -18.24 -19.69
N ALA A 612 -31.75 -19.50 -19.81
CA ALA A 612 -32.04 -20.36 -20.95
C ALA A 612 -31.64 -19.80 -22.33
N GLY A 613 -30.33 -19.69 -22.58
CA GLY A 613 -29.78 -19.61 -23.95
C GLY A 613 -29.61 -18.22 -24.57
N GLU A 614 -29.86 -17.14 -23.81
CA GLU A 614 -29.54 -15.77 -24.22
C GLU A 614 -28.34 -15.21 -23.43
N ARG A 615 -27.44 -14.50 -24.15
CA ARG A 615 -26.04 -14.18 -23.79
C ARG A 615 -25.89 -12.96 -22.87
N GLU A 616 -24.78 -12.91 -22.14
CA GLU A 616 -24.47 -11.78 -21.25
C GLU A 616 -24.12 -10.50 -22.03
N SER A 617 -24.71 -9.38 -21.63
CA SER A 617 -24.33 -8.05 -22.12
C SER A 617 -24.36 -7.03 -20.98
N LEU A 618 -23.52 -6.01 -21.08
CA LEU A 618 -23.36 -4.97 -20.08
C LEU A 618 -23.38 -3.58 -20.71
N MET A 619 -24.29 -2.73 -20.25
CA MET A 619 -24.35 -1.32 -20.62
C MET A 619 -23.97 -0.45 -19.41
N LEU A 620 -22.99 0.44 -19.61
CA LEU A 620 -22.46 1.35 -18.61
C LEU A 620 -22.61 2.80 -19.07
N GLU A 621 -22.83 3.73 -18.13
CA GLU A 621 -22.87 5.18 -18.40
C GLU A 621 -22.09 5.95 -17.33
N GLY A 622 -21.10 6.74 -17.76
CA GLY A 622 -20.34 7.67 -16.93
C GLY A 622 -20.70 9.12 -17.23
N ASP A 623 -20.85 9.95 -16.20
CA ASP A 623 -20.99 11.41 -16.36
C ASP A 623 -19.60 12.04 -16.45
N ILE A 624 -19.30 12.69 -17.58
CA ILE A 624 -18.01 13.36 -17.83
C ILE A 624 -18.09 14.89 -17.67
N GLY A 625 -19.18 15.38 -17.09
CA GLY A 625 -19.42 16.78 -16.77
C GLY A 625 -19.89 17.62 -17.96
N GLY A 626 -20.52 18.76 -17.66
CA GLY A 626 -21.00 19.70 -18.68
C GLY A 626 -22.22 19.19 -19.48
N GLY A 627 -22.99 18.25 -18.92
CA GLY A 627 -24.18 17.67 -19.56
C GLY A 627 -23.89 16.56 -20.56
N LEU A 628 -22.65 16.09 -20.62
CA LEU A 628 -22.17 15.01 -21.47
C LEU A 628 -22.05 13.70 -20.68
N VAL A 629 -22.36 12.60 -21.35
CA VAL A 629 -22.15 11.25 -20.81
C VAL A 629 -21.39 10.40 -21.81
N ILE A 630 -20.60 9.47 -21.28
CA ILE A 630 -19.96 8.40 -22.03
C ILE A 630 -20.73 7.11 -21.75
N GLU A 631 -21.19 6.45 -22.79
CA GLU A 631 -21.87 5.16 -22.70
C GLU A 631 -21.00 4.08 -23.34
N ARG A 632 -20.91 2.93 -22.67
CA ARG A 632 -20.16 1.75 -23.12
C ARG A 632 -21.04 0.52 -23.08
N GLN A 633 -21.13 -0.17 -24.22
CA GLN A 633 -21.80 -1.46 -24.34
C GLN A 633 -20.78 -2.55 -24.59
N ILE A 634 -20.79 -3.61 -23.78
CA ILE A 634 -19.98 -4.82 -23.96
C ILE A 634 -20.95 -5.96 -24.28
N SER A 635 -20.74 -6.66 -25.39
CA SER A 635 -21.65 -7.71 -25.86
C SER A 635 -20.94 -8.83 -26.64
N PHE A 636 -21.58 -10.00 -26.69
CA PHE A 636 -21.12 -11.17 -27.46
C PHE A 636 -22.04 -11.40 -28.69
N PRO A 637 -21.63 -11.03 -29.93
CA PRO A 637 -22.49 -11.01 -31.14
C PRO A 637 -23.05 -12.36 -31.57
N GLU A 638 -24.37 -12.44 -31.87
CA GLU A 638 -25.16 -13.67 -32.12
C GLU A 638 -24.52 -14.70 -33.07
N ASP A 639 -23.78 -14.27 -34.10
CA ASP A 639 -23.26 -15.13 -35.16
C ASP A 639 -21.85 -15.69 -34.94
N TYR A 640 -21.10 -15.19 -33.94
CA TYR A 640 -19.69 -15.55 -33.71
C TYR A 640 -19.40 -15.81 -32.23
N SER A 641 -19.21 -17.08 -31.85
CA SER A 641 -18.91 -17.46 -30.46
C SER A 641 -17.53 -17.02 -29.96
N ASN A 642 -16.64 -16.59 -30.86
CA ASN A 642 -15.23 -16.32 -30.57
C ASN A 642 -14.88 -14.83 -30.43
N ILE A 643 -15.88 -13.96 -30.58
CA ILE A 643 -15.70 -12.51 -30.63
C ILE A 643 -16.48 -11.87 -29.50
N PHE A 644 -15.91 -10.83 -28.90
CA PHE A 644 -16.68 -9.88 -28.11
C PHE A 644 -16.49 -8.46 -28.66
N ARG A 645 -17.53 -7.65 -28.51
CA ARG A 645 -17.63 -6.31 -29.09
C ARG A 645 -17.79 -5.28 -27.99
N ILE A 646 -17.08 -4.16 -28.14
CA ILE A 646 -17.23 -2.96 -27.30
C ILE A 646 -17.69 -1.81 -28.20
N ASP A 647 -18.81 -1.20 -27.83
CA ASP A 647 -19.33 0.01 -28.47
C ASP A 647 -19.33 1.15 -27.46
N SER A 648 -18.55 2.18 -27.77
CA SER A 648 -18.42 3.34 -26.90
C SER A 648 -18.88 4.59 -27.61
N ARG A 649 -19.60 5.46 -26.88
CA ARG A 649 -20.12 6.71 -27.43
C ARG A 649 -20.13 7.85 -26.44
N ILE A 650 -19.84 9.05 -26.92
CA ILE A 650 -20.03 10.29 -26.15
C ILE A 650 -21.25 11.01 -26.69
N LEU A 651 -22.20 11.33 -25.81
CA LEU A 651 -23.45 11.99 -26.17
C LEU A 651 -23.82 13.13 -25.21
N ALA A 652 -24.56 14.10 -25.74
CA ALA A 652 -25.06 15.23 -24.97
C ALA A 652 -26.47 14.94 -24.42
N ARG A 653 -26.61 14.86 -23.09
CA ARG A 653 -27.91 14.72 -22.40
C ARG A 653 -28.58 16.06 -22.19
N THR A 654 -27.79 17.07 -21.82
CA THR A 654 -28.23 18.46 -21.65
C THR A 654 -27.21 19.37 -22.29
N VAL A 655 -27.69 20.43 -22.96
CA VAL A 655 -26.81 21.43 -23.58
C VAL A 655 -27.23 22.80 -23.07
N GLY A 656 -26.25 23.63 -22.67
CA GLY A 656 -26.50 24.93 -22.05
C GLY A 656 -27.32 25.88 -22.93
N ALA A 657 -28.19 26.68 -22.31
CA ALA A 657 -28.98 27.68 -23.04
C ALA A 657 -28.05 28.66 -23.77
N GLY A 658 -28.14 28.71 -25.11
CA GLY A 658 -27.32 29.59 -25.96
C GLY A 658 -26.19 28.91 -26.75
N SER A 659 -25.97 27.59 -26.61
CA SER A 659 -24.89 26.86 -27.32
C SER A 659 -25.26 26.35 -28.73
N GLY A 660 -26.46 26.66 -29.22
CA GLY A 660 -26.93 26.17 -30.53
C GLY A 660 -27.18 24.66 -30.60
N GLY A 661 -27.24 23.96 -29.45
CA GLY A 661 -27.50 22.51 -29.39
C GLY A 661 -26.26 21.62 -29.44
N PHE A 662 -25.05 22.20 -29.42
CA PHE A 662 -23.78 21.49 -29.43
C PHE A 662 -23.01 21.66 -28.12
N SER A 663 -22.19 20.66 -27.77
CA SER A 663 -21.35 20.64 -26.58
C SER A 663 -20.02 21.41 -26.73
N ARG A 664 -19.16 21.35 -25.71
CA ARG A 664 -17.73 21.63 -25.85
C ARG A 664 -17.04 20.63 -26.78
N LEU A 665 -15.83 20.94 -27.25
CA LEU A 665 -14.96 20.00 -27.96
C LEU A 665 -14.65 18.79 -27.07
N VAL A 666 -14.77 17.60 -27.66
CA VAL A 666 -14.50 16.31 -27.01
C VAL A 666 -13.93 15.34 -28.04
N CYS A 667 -13.17 14.37 -27.56
CA CYS A 667 -12.61 13.27 -28.35
C CYS A 667 -12.82 11.97 -27.56
N LEU A 668 -13.42 10.95 -28.18
CA LEU A 668 -13.49 9.62 -27.58
C LEU A 668 -12.17 8.90 -27.85
N ARG A 669 -11.41 8.64 -26.79
CA ARG A 669 -10.13 7.93 -26.86
C ARG A 669 -10.26 6.60 -26.13
N VAL A 670 -10.07 5.51 -26.86
CA VAL A 670 -10.03 4.14 -26.34
C VAL A 670 -8.59 3.74 -26.10
N HIS A 671 -8.26 3.34 -24.86
CA HIS A 671 -6.90 3.08 -24.39
C HIS A 671 -6.80 1.71 -23.71
N PRO A 672 -6.67 0.62 -24.49
CA PRO A 672 -6.35 -0.69 -23.96
C PRO A 672 -4.84 -0.85 -23.78
N MET A 673 -4.43 -1.31 -22.61
CA MET A 673 -3.06 -1.72 -22.33
C MET A 673 -2.97 -3.24 -22.15
N PHE A 674 -2.25 -3.90 -23.04
CA PHE A 674 -2.06 -5.36 -23.03
C PHE A 674 -0.77 -5.72 -22.32
N THR A 675 -0.79 -6.85 -21.59
CA THR A 675 0.40 -7.43 -20.94
C THR A 675 1.00 -8.49 -21.85
N LEU A 676 2.31 -8.44 -22.06
CA LEU A 676 2.99 -9.31 -23.00
C LEU A 676 3.63 -10.48 -22.25
N LEU A 677 3.31 -11.71 -22.67
CA LEU A 677 3.94 -12.91 -22.13
C LEU A 677 5.41 -13.01 -22.60
N HIS A 678 5.65 -12.71 -23.88
CA HIS A 678 6.99 -12.68 -24.48
C HIS A 678 7.26 -11.30 -25.12
N PRO A 679 7.63 -10.27 -24.33
CA PRO A 679 7.74 -8.89 -24.79
C PRO A 679 8.68 -8.68 -25.98
N THR A 680 9.76 -9.47 -26.08
CA THR A 680 10.77 -9.36 -27.16
C THR A 680 10.39 -10.12 -28.42
N GLU A 681 9.38 -10.99 -28.35
CA GLU A 681 8.94 -11.85 -29.45
C GLU A 681 7.51 -11.49 -29.91
N SER A 682 7.01 -10.33 -29.47
CA SER A 682 5.69 -9.82 -29.80
C SER A 682 5.79 -8.60 -30.73
N TYR A 683 4.88 -8.48 -31.69
CA TYR A 683 4.81 -7.31 -32.58
C TYR A 683 3.37 -7.01 -33.01
N VAL A 684 3.13 -5.79 -33.47
CA VAL A 684 1.83 -5.35 -33.99
C VAL A 684 1.88 -5.33 -35.51
N SER A 685 0.90 -5.93 -36.19
CA SER A 685 0.83 -5.96 -37.65
C SER A 685 -0.52 -5.49 -38.18
N PHE A 686 -0.50 -4.74 -39.29
CA PHE A 686 -1.71 -4.32 -39.99
C PHE A 686 -1.42 -3.88 -41.44
N THR A 687 -2.49 -3.75 -42.23
CA THR A 687 -2.47 -3.12 -43.55
C THR A 687 -3.18 -1.77 -43.47
N SER A 688 -2.53 -0.71 -43.91
CA SER A 688 -3.08 0.64 -43.93
C SER A 688 -4.12 0.83 -45.04
N ILE A 689 -4.89 1.92 -44.97
CA ILE A 689 -5.92 2.27 -45.97
C ILE A 689 -5.30 2.43 -47.38
N ASP A 690 -4.07 2.94 -47.47
CA ASP A 690 -3.32 3.05 -48.73
C ASP A 690 -2.77 1.72 -49.27
N GLY A 691 -2.95 0.61 -48.54
CA GLY A 691 -2.49 -0.73 -48.89
C GLY A 691 -1.05 -1.05 -48.44
N SER A 692 -0.36 -0.14 -47.75
CA SER A 692 0.94 -0.42 -47.15
C SER A 692 0.84 -1.39 -45.97
N LYS A 693 1.82 -2.28 -45.81
CA LYS A 693 1.88 -3.24 -44.70
C LYS A 693 2.86 -2.77 -43.65
N HIS A 694 2.47 -2.87 -42.38
CA HIS A 694 3.26 -2.43 -41.23
C HIS A 694 3.48 -3.58 -40.26
N GLU A 695 4.70 -3.64 -39.74
CA GLU A 695 5.08 -4.46 -38.58
C GLU A 695 5.80 -3.54 -37.58
N VAL A 696 5.15 -3.27 -36.46
CA VAL A 696 5.65 -2.38 -35.42
C VAL A 696 6.20 -3.22 -34.29
N TRP A 697 7.51 -3.09 -34.06
CA TRP A 697 8.25 -3.84 -33.05
C TRP A 697 8.48 -3.01 -31.78
N PRO A 698 8.73 -3.64 -30.61
CA PRO A 698 8.94 -2.96 -29.33
C PRO A 698 10.01 -1.86 -29.34
N GLU A 699 11.00 -1.91 -30.21
CA GLU A 699 12.05 -0.89 -30.35
C GLU A 699 11.55 0.45 -30.90
N SER A 700 10.31 0.49 -31.41
CA SER A 700 9.73 1.67 -32.07
C SER A 700 9.17 2.70 -31.06
N ASN A 701 9.16 2.40 -29.76
CA ASN A 701 8.58 3.21 -28.68
C ASN A 701 7.13 3.66 -28.98
N GLU A 702 6.92 4.86 -29.52
CA GLU A 702 5.61 5.48 -29.77
C GLU A 702 5.43 5.82 -31.26
N MET A 703 4.34 5.34 -31.86
CA MET A 703 4.03 5.52 -33.29
C MET A 703 2.57 5.95 -33.50
N PHE A 704 2.37 7.10 -34.13
CA PHE A 704 1.04 7.61 -34.52
C PHE A 704 0.73 7.30 -35.99
N PHE A 705 -0.51 6.90 -36.25
CA PHE A 705 -1.03 6.66 -37.59
C PHE A 705 -2.28 7.52 -37.83
N GLU A 706 -2.22 8.35 -38.88
CA GLU A 706 -3.25 9.32 -39.28
C GLU A 706 -3.49 9.26 -40.79
N GLY A 707 -4.63 9.77 -41.27
CA GLY A 707 -4.94 9.78 -42.70
C GLY A 707 -5.01 8.38 -43.30
N ASP A 708 -4.42 8.18 -44.48
CA ASP A 708 -4.45 6.89 -45.18
C ASP A 708 -3.43 5.86 -44.64
N LEU A 709 -2.57 6.27 -43.69
CA LEU A 709 -1.63 5.39 -43.00
C LEU A 709 -2.26 4.63 -41.83
N ARG A 710 -3.48 4.99 -41.41
CA ARG A 710 -4.24 4.26 -40.38
C ARG A 710 -4.48 2.81 -40.79
N PRO A 711 -4.58 1.86 -39.83
CA PRO A 711 -5.03 0.52 -40.12
C PRO A 711 -6.37 0.53 -40.83
N ASN A 712 -6.53 -0.30 -41.85
CA ASN A 712 -7.76 -0.44 -42.63
C ASN A 712 -8.81 -1.29 -41.90
N GLY A 713 -9.15 -0.86 -40.68
CA GLY A 713 -10.20 -1.44 -39.85
C GLY A 713 -9.78 -2.68 -39.09
N GLU A 714 -8.51 -3.05 -39.14
CA GLU A 714 -7.97 -4.21 -38.43
C GLU A 714 -6.48 -4.01 -38.12
N TRP A 715 -6.09 -4.37 -36.90
CA TRP A 715 -4.70 -4.59 -36.51
C TRP A 715 -4.61 -5.79 -35.56
N MET A 716 -3.42 -6.39 -35.48
CA MET A 716 -3.21 -7.61 -34.71
C MET A 716 -1.95 -7.50 -33.84
N LEU A 717 -2.09 -7.82 -32.56
CA LEU A 717 -0.97 -8.07 -31.66
C LEU A 717 -0.62 -9.56 -31.70
N PHE A 718 0.57 -9.89 -32.18
CA PHE A 718 1.02 -11.27 -32.36
C PHE A 718 2.16 -11.63 -31.41
N ASP A 719 2.08 -12.81 -30.79
CA ASP A 719 3.14 -13.40 -29.97
C ASP A 719 3.72 -14.63 -30.70
N LYS A 720 4.99 -14.54 -31.13
CA LYS A 720 5.66 -15.60 -31.91
C LYS A 720 5.85 -16.89 -31.12
N CYS A 721 6.01 -16.83 -29.81
CA CYS A 721 6.30 -18.00 -28.99
C CYS A 721 5.04 -18.86 -28.79
N THR A 722 3.88 -18.22 -28.71
CA THR A 722 2.59 -18.92 -28.57
C THR A 722 1.92 -19.25 -29.91
N GLY A 723 2.26 -18.52 -30.98
CA GLY A 723 1.58 -18.64 -32.28
C GLY A 723 0.17 -18.05 -32.27
N LEU A 724 -0.18 -17.25 -31.26
CA LEU A 724 -1.48 -16.62 -31.11
C LEU A 724 -1.41 -15.14 -31.47
N GLY A 725 -2.47 -14.66 -32.14
CA GLY A 725 -2.68 -13.25 -32.46
C GLY A 725 -4.00 -12.74 -31.89
N LEU A 726 -3.95 -11.65 -31.12
CA LEU A 726 -5.12 -10.88 -30.72
C LEU A 726 -5.45 -9.87 -31.82
N VAL A 727 -6.51 -10.14 -32.57
CA VAL A 727 -7.02 -9.29 -33.63
C VAL A 727 -8.01 -8.30 -33.05
N ASN A 728 -7.82 -7.01 -33.32
CA ASN A 728 -8.80 -5.97 -33.04
C ASN A 728 -9.32 -5.36 -34.34
N ARG A 729 -10.62 -5.53 -34.60
CA ARG A 729 -11.31 -4.94 -35.76
C ARG A 729 -12.16 -3.77 -35.33
N PHE A 730 -12.18 -2.70 -36.11
CA PHE A 730 -12.87 -1.46 -35.76
C PHE A 730 -13.38 -0.73 -37.01
N ASN A 731 -14.37 0.15 -36.82
CA ASN A 731 -14.91 0.95 -37.90
C ASN A 731 -13.93 2.07 -38.30
N VAL A 732 -13.38 2.00 -39.52
CA VAL A 732 -12.42 2.99 -40.06
C VAL A 732 -12.97 4.41 -40.11
N SER A 733 -14.28 4.57 -40.28
CA SER A 733 -14.93 5.89 -40.31
C SER A 733 -15.02 6.55 -38.93
N GLU A 734 -14.86 5.78 -37.86
CA GLU A 734 -14.97 6.22 -36.47
C GLU A 734 -13.60 6.52 -35.83
N GLY A 735 -12.55 5.80 -36.23
CA GLY A 735 -11.18 5.98 -35.74
C GLY A 735 -10.38 6.98 -36.56
N HIS A 736 -10.33 8.25 -36.14
CA HIS A 736 -9.59 9.33 -36.81
C HIS A 736 -8.05 9.26 -36.62
N LYS A 737 -7.58 8.67 -35.52
CA LYS A 737 -6.15 8.49 -35.22
C LYS A 737 -5.93 7.19 -34.46
N CYS A 738 -4.82 6.51 -34.75
CA CYS A 738 -4.42 5.27 -34.07
C CYS A 738 -3.01 5.44 -33.47
N LEU A 739 -2.77 4.84 -32.30
CA LEU A 739 -1.47 4.88 -31.62
C LEU A 739 -1.01 3.48 -31.23
N VAL A 740 0.27 3.19 -31.46
CA VAL A 740 0.97 2.05 -30.88
C VAL A 740 2.05 2.58 -29.94
N HIS A 741 1.99 2.23 -28.65
CA HIS A 741 3.00 2.63 -27.67
C HIS A 741 3.49 1.43 -26.86
N TRP A 742 4.79 1.18 -26.88
CA TRP A 742 5.44 0.06 -26.20
C TRP A 742 6.01 0.49 -24.84
N GLY A 743 5.64 -0.24 -23.79
CA GLY A 743 6.21 -0.13 -22.45
C GLY A 743 7.13 -1.30 -22.10
N THR A 744 7.66 -1.33 -20.87
CA THR A 744 8.43 -2.47 -20.38
C THR A 744 7.50 -3.65 -20.08
N GLY A 745 7.30 -4.52 -21.07
CA GLY A 745 6.43 -5.70 -20.95
C GLY A 745 4.95 -5.46 -21.28
N THR A 746 4.61 -4.30 -21.84
CA THR A 746 3.23 -3.93 -22.20
C THR A 746 3.17 -3.25 -23.57
N VAL A 747 1.99 -3.27 -24.19
CA VAL A 747 1.71 -2.49 -25.40
C VAL A 747 0.33 -1.84 -25.32
N ASN A 748 0.25 -0.59 -25.76
CA ASN A 748 -0.97 0.19 -25.86
C ASN A 748 -1.38 0.32 -27.33
N LEU A 749 -2.64 0.00 -27.63
CA LEU A 749 -3.21 0.07 -28.98
C LEU A 749 -4.43 0.99 -28.97
N GLU A 750 -4.22 2.29 -29.18
CA GLU A 750 -5.28 3.27 -28.98
C GLU A 750 -6.05 3.64 -30.24
N LEU A 751 -7.36 3.83 -30.09
CA LEU A 751 -8.25 4.37 -31.12
C LEU A 751 -8.80 5.71 -30.66
N TRP A 752 -8.70 6.71 -31.52
CA TRP A 752 -9.14 8.08 -31.23
C TRP A 752 -10.19 8.50 -32.24
N SER A 753 -11.30 9.06 -31.77
CA SER A 753 -12.27 9.70 -32.65
C SER A 753 -11.73 11.05 -33.15
N GLU A 754 -12.46 11.67 -34.08
CA GLU A 754 -12.24 13.08 -34.37
C GLU A 754 -12.51 13.95 -33.12
N ASP A 755 -11.84 15.09 -33.05
CA ASP A 755 -12.07 16.10 -32.00
C ASP A 755 -13.10 17.10 -32.49
N ARG A 756 -14.33 17.02 -31.95
CA ARG A 756 -15.43 17.93 -32.34
C ARG A 756 -16.51 18.07 -31.26
N PRO A 757 -17.39 19.08 -31.37
CA PRO A 757 -18.59 19.14 -30.55
C PRO A 757 -19.57 17.99 -30.88
N VAL A 758 -20.30 17.52 -29.86
CA VAL A 758 -21.37 16.52 -30.01
C VAL A 758 -22.73 17.11 -29.72
N SER A 759 -23.77 16.50 -30.31
CA SER A 759 -25.18 16.75 -29.96
C SER A 759 -25.87 15.41 -29.67
N LYS A 760 -27.14 15.46 -29.28
CA LYS A 760 -27.94 14.24 -29.06
C LYS A 760 -28.11 13.42 -30.34
N GLU A 761 -28.17 14.08 -31.49
CA GLU A 761 -28.35 13.49 -32.82
C GLU A 761 -27.02 13.13 -33.50
N SER A 762 -25.89 13.70 -33.04
CA SER A 762 -24.55 13.48 -33.61
C SER A 762 -23.52 13.14 -32.52
N PRO A 763 -23.60 11.95 -31.91
CA PRO A 763 -22.61 11.48 -30.94
C PRO A 763 -21.27 11.14 -31.61
N LEU A 764 -20.20 11.10 -30.82
CA LEU A 764 -18.96 10.41 -31.21
C LEU A 764 -19.10 8.93 -30.87
N ARG A 765 -18.58 8.05 -31.72
CA ARG A 765 -18.65 6.60 -31.53
C ARG A 765 -17.31 5.97 -31.89
N ILE A 766 -16.94 4.92 -31.17
CA ILE A 766 -15.92 3.96 -31.55
C ILE A 766 -16.49 2.58 -31.26
N SER A 767 -16.66 1.79 -32.32
CA SER A 767 -17.05 0.39 -32.29
C SER A 767 -15.87 -0.48 -32.68
N HIS A 768 -15.52 -1.43 -31.83
CA HIS A 768 -14.49 -2.41 -32.12
C HIS A 768 -14.74 -3.76 -31.46
N GLU A 769 -14.06 -4.79 -31.96
CA GLU A 769 -14.21 -6.17 -31.53
C GLU A 769 -12.85 -6.85 -31.40
N TYR A 770 -12.79 -7.88 -30.55
CA TYR A 770 -11.59 -8.66 -30.31
C TYR A 770 -11.83 -10.14 -30.64
N GLU A 771 -10.85 -10.74 -31.32
CA GLU A 771 -10.81 -12.16 -31.65
C GLU A 771 -9.39 -12.69 -31.40
N VAL A 772 -9.27 -13.92 -30.88
CA VAL A 772 -7.98 -14.61 -30.83
C VAL A 772 -7.90 -15.57 -32.02
N THR A 773 -6.81 -15.47 -32.77
CA THR A 773 -6.54 -16.33 -33.94
C THR A 773 -5.24 -17.10 -33.74
N SER A 774 -5.21 -18.36 -34.17
CA SER A 774 -3.98 -19.14 -34.25
C SER A 774 -3.36 -18.95 -35.63
N ILE A 775 -2.09 -18.59 -35.70
CA ILE A 775 -1.36 -18.48 -36.96
C ILE A 775 -0.33 -19.60 -36.98
N ALA A 776 -0.51 -20.54 -37.92
CA ALA A 776 0.34 -21.71 -38.11
C ALA A 776 1.67 -21.38 -38.79
#